data_AF-A0A1L0GMP6-F1
#
_entry.id   AF-A0A1L0GMP6-F1
#
_cell.length_a   1.000
_cell.length_b   1.000
_cell.length_c   1.000
_cell.angle_alpha   90.00
_cell.angle_beta   90.00
_cell.angle_gamma   90.00
#
_symmetry.space_group_name_H-M   'P 1'
#
loop_
_entity.id
_entity.type
_entity.pdbx_description
1 polymer ?
#
loop_
_entity_poly.entity_id
_entity_poly.type
_entity_poly.pdbx_seq_one_letter_code
_entity_poly.pdbx_strand_id
1 'polypeptide(L)'
;MTEENDIENYFLDSINAYQADGGTAPKDPDNFYNQTQAKDAREFQPDDDSCYKYISNGVESDRRYSNNSERRPTLLKDVKKMTTSIQDAYNEWERRLAILNESGLTNEAIEETDYSEGGLYDPFRPGLSNIATDSASSLLQLAPATKYRDLLQLNYMGSTTLNGLTASRRYKNNLSTIVHDAENTDLLLVACVSEILVYGFDSILHQPKEKETFRFETRPTGTTNADGNLLTWPYYPHTINFMRGTDDWLHGSAVGICTDDGSVLIWHVSKLRQELKKRSNENRTSYPRLYNLRITADIILRLGMSAWGLDFASAVDNKGEKHFVAVASSNSQTATLFYLDKGTGEMSSVETLELLHNIPEVSIIDYTIEQDKHVSTILHRTNLDSECWTTKPVATKYFKLVQSLKAMTGDPFVDDQTEISHILTESAILNLSPDPLKTADLGGASRFQFFDSPVVCLAGSGDSNLSENNTSKFGSREEEYQRIHQAYKSLCSGTSDVLHNTILAISTDSRLGLFRADTLFCTSATRNVFTLNIPENEETRWCKRILITHVVKELLCFIAVSQQGLVTIMRLCEHRGLFGMRQEYLFPNALSLSIAESNLRSITGLAVRNLSIEDENLRFFLYIIYSDGLVLTYELKDHRDSVLDIDF
;
A
#
# COMPACT_ATOMS: atom_id res chain seq x y z
N MET A 1 -32.79 12.19 -33.82
CA MET A 1 -33.70 12.30 -32.66
C MET A 1 -34.71 11.14 -32.58
N THR A 2 -34.44 9.98 -33.19
CA THR A 2 -35.25 8.75 -33.03
C THR A 2 -34.39 7.51 -32.74
N GLU A 3 -33.09 7.68 -32.49
CA GLU A 3 -32.17 6.57 -32.12
C GLU A 3 -31.83 6.55 -30.61
N GLU A 4 -32.13 7.63 -29.86
CA GLU A 4 -31.89 7.66 -28.40
C GLU A 4 -32.91 6.84 -27.60
N ASN A 5 -34.14 6.66 -28.10
CA ASN A 5 -35.17 5.88 -27.42
C ASN A 5 -34.99 4.36 -27.56
N ASP A 6 -34.24 3.89 -28.55
CA ASP A 6 -34.04 2.45 -28.78
C ASP A 6 -32.95 1.87 -27.85
N ILE A 7 -32.01 2.70 -27.40
CA ILE A 7 -30.97 2.31 -26.44
C ILE A 7 -31.54 2.23 -25.01
N GLU A 8 -32.44 3.14 -24.64
CA GLU A 8 -33.09 3.14 -23.32
C GLU A 8 -34.00 1.91 -23.13
N ASN A 9 -34.70 1.50 -24.19
CA ASN A 9 -35.55 0.29 -24.17
C ASN A 9 -34.72 -1.00 -24.13
N TYR A 10 -33.56 -1.05 -24.81
CA TYR A 10 -32.66 -2.20 -24.73
C TYR A 10 -32.04 -2.37 -23.33
N PHE A 11 -31.80 -1.26 -22.62
CA PHE A 11 -31.27 -1.26 -21.26
C PHE A 11 -32.30 -1.73 -20.22
N LEU A 12 -33.57 -1.37 -20.40
CA LEU A 12 -34.66 -1.85 -19.53
C LEU A 12 -34.98 -3.33 -19.76
N ASP A 13 -34.92 -3.82 -21.00
CA ASP A 13 -35.16 -5.23 -21.31
C ASP A 13 -34.03 -6.15 -20.82
N SER A 14 -32.78 -5.69 -20.79
CA SER A 14 -31.64 -6.45 -20.26
C SER A 14 -31.63 -6.53 -18.72
N ILE A 15 -32.10 -5.49 -18.02
CA ILE A 15 -32.32 -5.52 -16.57
C ILE A 15 -33.45 -6.50 -16.20
N ASN A 16 -34.54 -6.52 -16.97
CA ASN A 16 -35.66 -7.43 -16.74
C ASN A 16 -35.31 -8.90 -17.07
N ALA A 17 -34.45 -9.15 -18.07
CA ALA A 17 -33.96 -10.49 -18.38
C ALA A 17 -33.03 -11.05 -17.28
N TYR A 18 -32.22 -10.20 -16.63
CA TYR A 18 -31.33 -10.63 -15.54
C TYR A 18 -32.09 -10.96 -14.23
N GLN A 19 -33.29 -10.40 -14.03
CA GLN A 19 -34.15 -10.73 -12.90
C GLN A 19 -35.00 -12.00 -13.11
N ALA A 20 -35.09 -12.50 -14.33
CA ALA A 20 -35.91 -13.67 -14.69
C ALA A 20 -35.16 -15.00 -14.59
N ASP A 21 -33.83 -15.02 -14.71
CA ASP A 21 -33.01 -16.21 -14.53
C ASP A 21 -32.57 -16.32 -13.07
N GLY A 22 -33.26 -17.19 -12.31
CA GLY A 22 -32.98 -17.54 -10.91
C GLY A 22 -31.65 -18.26 -10.70
N GLY A 23 -30.55 -17.69 -11.18
CA GLY A 23 -29.18 -18.12 -10.90
C GLY A 23 -28.81 -17.76 -9.46
N THR A 24 -28.65 -18.77 -8.62
CA THR A 24 -28.08 -18.59 -7.28
C THR A 24 -26.66 -18.06 -7.39
N ALA A 25 -26.45 -16.80 -7.01
CA ALA A 25 -25.12 -16.20 -6.83
C ALA A 25 -24.28 -17.03 -5.84
N PRO A 26 -22.95 -17.09 -6.00
CA PRO A 26 -22.08 -17.74 -5.03
C PRO A 26 -22.26 -17.07 -3.67
N LYS A 27 -22.34 -17.90 -2.62
CA LYS A 27 -22.51 -17.46 -1.24
C LYS A 27 -21.38 -16.48 -0.88
N ASP A 28 -21.80 -15.27 -0.54
CA ASP A 28 -21.00 -14.17 -0.01
C ASP A 28 -20.12 -14.62 1.18
N PRO A 29 -18.79 -14.42 1.15
CA PRO A 29 -17.90 -14.74 2.27
C PRO A 29 -18.15 -13.90 3.53
N ASP A 30 -18.87 -12.77 3.45
CA ASP A 30 -19.18 -11.93 4.62
C ASP A 30 -20.39 -12.44 5.42
N ASN A 31 -21.10 -13.47 4.94
CA ASN A 31 -22.30 -13.99 5.59
C ASN A 31 -22.01 -14.92 6.80
N PHE A 32 -20.72 -15.15 7.15
CA PHE A 32 -20.37 -15.91 8.36
C PHE A 32 -20.69 -15.14 9.64
N TYR A 33 -20.74 -13.81 9.60
CA TYR A 33 -20.91 -13.00 10.81
C TYR A 33 -22.36 -12.91 11.30
N ASN A 34 -23.36 -13.30 10.50
CA ASN A 34 -24.76 -13.02 10.84
C ASN A 34 -25.70 -14.21 11.05
N GLN A 35 -25.33 -15.49 10.79
CA GLN A 35 -26.24 -16.60 11.13
C GLN A 35 -25.60 -18.00 10.97
N THR A 36 -25.13 -18.60 12.06
CA THR A 36 -25.44 -19.99 12.51
C THR A 36 -24.50 -20.42 13.64
N GLN A 37 -24.76 -19.99 14.89
CA GLN A 37 -24.32 -20.75 16.08
C GLN A 37 -25.01 -20.35 17.39
N ALA A 38 -26.23 -19.80 17.35
CA ALA A 38 -26.98 -19.42 18.55
C ALA A 38 -27.68 -20.58 19.28
N LYS A 39 -27.28 -21.85 19.09
CA LYS A 39 -27.96 -23.00 19.73
C LYS A 39 -27.13 -23.92 20.60
N ASP A 40 -25.81 -23.77 20.67
CA ASP A 40 -24.97 -24.58 21.58
C ASP A 40 -23.89 -23.73 22.26
N ALA A 41 -24.28 -22.68 22.97
CA ALA A 41 -23.38 -21.98 23.88
C ALA A 41 -23.44 -22.66 25.26
N ARG A 42 -22.47 -23.53 25.55
CA ARG A 42 -22.10 -23.84 26.94
C ARG A 42 -21.52 -22.55 27.54
N GLU A 43 -22.00 -22.18 28.72
CA GLU A 43 -21.47 -21.08 29.52
C GLU A 43 -19.95 -21.22 29.67
N PHE A 44 -19.21 -20.30 29.05
CA PHE A 44 -17.78 -20.14 29.25
C PHE A 44 -17.60 -19.12 30.38
N GLN A 45 -17.05 -19.53 31.51
CA GLN A 45 -16.76 -18.63 32.63
C GLN A 45 -15.46 -17.83 32.36
N PRO A 46 -15.35 -16.56 32.80
CA PRO A 46 -14.26 -15.67 32.39
C PRO A 46 -12.96 -15.76 33.23
N ASP A 47 -12.75 -16.84 33.99
CA ASP A 47 -11.73 -16.89 35.06
C ASP A 47 -10.52 -17.80 34.78
N ASP A 48 -10.20 -18.14 33.53
CA ASP A 48 -8.97 -18.88 33.20
C ASP A 48 -7.88 -17.98 32.57
N ASP A 49 -7.46 -16.99 33.37
CA ASP A 49 -6.21 -16.24 33.16
C ASP A 49 -5.06 -17.00 33.84
N SER A 50 -4.72 -18.20 33.34
CA SER A 50 -3.59 -18.98 33.82
C SER A 50 -2.34 -18.77 32.97
N CYS A 51 -1.52 -17.83 33.45
CA CYS A 51 -0.10 -17.62 33.19
C CYS A 51 0.65 -18.80 32.53
N TYR A 52 1.11 -18.62 31.29
CA TYR A 52 2.26 -19.38 30.77
C TYR A 52 3.54 -18.90 31.47
N LYS A 53 3.97 -19.62 32.51
CA LYS A 53 5.32 -19.51 33.05
C LYS A 53 6.30 -20.14 32.04
N TYR A 54 7.14 -19.31 31.43
CA TYR A 54 8.35 -19.79 30.76
C TYR A 54 9.28 -20.43 31.80
N ILE A 55 9.50 -21.74 31.69
CA ILE A 55 10.60 -22.43 32.37
C ILE A 55 11.82 -22.34 31.46
N SER A 56 12.76 -21.47 31.82
CA SER A 56 14.10 -21.45 31.22
C SER A 56 14.89 -22.65 31.73
N ASN A 57 14.90 -23.75 30.99
CA ASN A 57 15.85 -24.82 31.24
C ASN A 57 17.19 -24.46 30.61
N GLY A 58 18.12 -24.01 31.45
CA GLY A 58 19.53 -23.91 31.10
C GLY A 58 20.09 -25.31 30.87
N VAL A 59 20.61 -25.54 29.67
CA VAL A 59 21.48 -26.67 29.37
C VAL A 59 22.82 -26.09 28.97
N GLU A 60 23.74 -26.08 29.93
CA GLU A 60 25.17 -26.02 29.66
C GLU A 60 25.54 -27.25 28.82
N SER A 61 26.10 -27.01 27.63
CA SER A 61 26.80 -28.06 26.90
C SER A 61 28.19 -27.58 26.53
N ASP A 62 29.15 -28.15 27.25
CA ASP A 62 30.58 -28.18 26.94
C ASP A 62 30.81 -28.56 25.48
N ARG A 63 31.52 -27.70 24.73
CA ARG A 63 32.17 -28.12 23.49
C ARG A 63 33.67 -27.83 23.54
N ARG A 64 34.38 -28.95 23.59
CA ARG A 64 35.84 -29.09 23.54
C ARG A 64 36.40 -28.47 22.27
N TYR A 65 37.49 -27.72 22.46
CA TYR A 65 38.42 -27.34 21.40
C TYR A 65 39.09 -28.58 20.81
N SER A 66 39.01 -28.76 19.50
CA SER A 66 40.01 -29.52 18.74
C SER A 66 40.59 -28.64 17.65
N ASN A 67 41.87 -28.33 17.82
CA ASN A 67 42.76 -27.80 16.80
C ASN A 67 42.74 -28.69 15.56
N ASN A 68 42.55 -28.09 14.38
CA ASN A 68 43.21 -28.56 13.17
C ASN A 68 43.43 -27.38 12.22
N SER A 69 44.70 -27.00 12.14
CA SER A 69 45.31 -26.27 11.05
C SER A 69 45.20 -27.06 9.74
N GLU A 70 44.83 -26.41 8.64
CA GLU A 70 45.64 -26.33 7.42
C GLU A 70 44.84 -25.83 6.19
N ARG A 71 45.55 -25.05 5.35
CA ARG A 71 45.31 -24.74 3.93
C ARG A 71 44.26 -23.66 3.58
N ARG A 72 44.75 -22.42 3.55
CA ARG A 72 44.30 -21.38 2.61
C ARG A 72 44.96 -21.58 1.24
N PRO A 73 44.23 -21.51 0.12
CA PRO A 73 44.82 -21.15 -1.16
C PRO A 73 44.76 -19.63 -1.34
N THR A 74 45.92 -19.06 -1.63
CA THR A 74 46.12 -17.69 -2.13
C THR A 74 45.49 -17.52 -3.51
N LEU A 75 44.40 -16.76 -3.60
CA LEU A 75 43.85 -16.22 -4.84
C LEU A 75 43.61 -14.71 -4.65
N LEU A 76 44.69 -13.93 -4.77
CA LEU A 76 44.64 -12.48 -4.67
C LEU A 76 45.83 -11.89 -5.44
N LYS A 77 45.87 -12.10 -6.76
CA LYS A 77 46.81 -11.38 -7.64
C LYS A 77 46.29 -10.86 -8.98
N ASP A 78 45.07 -11.16 -9.43
CA ASP A 78 44.64 -10.74 -10.79
C ASP A 78 43.41 -9.82 -10.88
N VAL A 79 42.95 -9.19 -9.79
CA VAL A 79 41.79 -8.25 -9.85
C VAL A 79 42.19 -6.82 -10.25
N LYS A 80 43.16 -6.65 -11.16
CA LYS A 80 43.64 -5.30 -11.54
C LYS A 80 43.40 -4.86 -12.99
N LYS A 81 42.52 -5.54 -13.73
CA LYS A 81 42.08 -5.08 -15.06
C LYS A 81 40.63 -5.46 -15.32
N MET A 82 39.68 -4.62 -14.88
CA MET A 82 38.37 -4.46 -15.51
C MET A 82 37.66 -3.27 -14.85
N THR A 83 38.05 -2.07 -15.23
CA THR A 83 37.20 -0.89 -15.12
C THR A 83 36.87 -0.45 -16.54
N THR A 84 36.10 -1.28 -17.25
CA THR A 84 35.22 -0.78 -18.31
C THR A 84 34.23 0.17 -17.67
N SER A 85 33.94 1.31 -18.31
CA SER A 85 32.98 2.24 -17.72
C SER A 85 31.61 1.56 -17.64
N ILE A 86 30.79 1.97 -16.68
CA ILE A 86 29.42 1.46 -16.48
C ILE A 86 28.59 1.59 -17.78
N GLN A 87 28.90 2.59 -18.61
CA GLN A 87 28.27 2.78 -19.92
C GLN A 87 28.69 1.72 -20.94
N ASP A 88 29.95 1.30 -20.94
CA ASP A 88 30.44 0.28 -21.88
C ASP A 88 29.84 -1.10 -21.58
N ALA A 89 29.67 -1.44 -20.30
CA ALA A 89 29.04 -2.69 -19.89
C ALA A 89 27.55 -2.74 -20.29
N TYR A 90 26.84 -1.60 -20.22
CA TYR A 90 25.46 -1.50 -20.67
C TYR A 90 25.33 -1.59 -22.19
N ASN A 91 26.14 -0.83 -22.92
CA ASN A 91 26.15 -0.86 -24.38
C ASN A 91 26.52 -2.25 -24.93
N GLU A 92 27.39 -2.98 -24.24
CA GLU A 92 27.74 -4.36 -24.58
C GLU A 92 26.57 -5.32 -24.34
N TRP A 93 25.83 -5.15 -23.24
CA TRP A 93 24.62 -5.92 -22.97
C TRP A 93 23.51 -5.65 -24.00
N GLU A 94 23.25 -4.38 -24.34
CA GLU A 94 22.28 -4.03 -25.40
C GLU A 94 22.68 -4.65 -26.75
N ARG A 95 23.98 -4.67 -27.07
CA ARG A 95 24.49 -5.33 -28.28
C ARG A 95 24.24 -6.85 -28.25
N ARG A 96 24.44 -7.51 -27.11
CA ARG A 96 24.16 -8.95 -26.97
C ARG A 96 22.67 -9.26 -27.13
N LEU A 97 21.79 -8.43 -26.57
CA LEU A 97 20.34 -8.55 -26.74
C LEU A 97 19.91 -8.38 -28.20
N ALA A 98 20.47 -7.40 -28.90
CA ALA A 98 20.21 -7.23 -30.33
C ALA A 98 20.62 -8.46 -31.14
N ILE A 99 21.80 -9.04 -30.85
CA ILE A 99 22.26 -10.28 -31.50
C ILE A 99 21.33 -11.46 -31.18
N LEU A 100 20.87 -11.59 -29.94
CA LEU A 100 19.95 -12.65 -29.53
C LEU A 100 18.59 -12.53 -30.26
N ASN A 101 18.04 -11.32 -30.34
CA ASN A 101 16.80 -11.05 -31.07
C ASN A 101 16.94 -11.34 -32.58
N GLU A 102 18.08 -11.01 -33.18
CA GLU A 102 18.36 -11.32 -34.59
C GLU A 102 18.55 -12.82 -34.85
N SER A 103 19.02 -13.57 -33.86
CA SER A 103 19.31 -15.00 -34.00
C SER A 103 18.08 -15.92 -33.95
N GLY A 104 16.90 -15.39 -33.60
CA GLY A 104 15.66 -16.16 -33.55
C GLY A 104 15.65 -17.29 -32.51
N LEU A 105 16.55 -17.24 -31.52
CA LEU A 105 16.61 -18.21 -30.43
C LEU A 105 15.35 -18.08 -29.55
N THR A 106 14.72 -19.21 -29.24
CA THR A 106 13.55 -19.29 -28.35
C THR A 106 13.95 -19.03 -26.90
N ASN A 107 12.99 -18.62 -26.07
CA ASN A 107 13.19 -18.31 -24.64
C ASN A 107 13.94 -19.41 -23.87
N GLU A 108 13.72 -20.68 -24.23
CA GLU A 108 14.38 -21.84 -23.61
C GLU A 108 15.89 -21.89 -23.87
N ALA A 109 16.37 -21.37 -25.01
CA ALA A 109 17.79 -21.40 -25.37
C ALA A 109 18.62 -20.32 -24.65
N ILE A 110 17.98 -19.27 -24.12
CA ILE A 110 18.63 -18.21 -23.34
C ILE A 110 18.94 -18.72 -21.92
N GLU A 111 18.14 -19.64 -21.37
CA GLU A 111 18.36 -20.22 -20.04
C GLU A 111 19.53 -21.22 -19.97
N GLU A 112 19.94 -21.80 -21.11
CA GLU A 112 21.01 -22.82 -21.16
C GLU A 112 22.42 -22.27 -21.44
N THR A 113 22.59 -20.99 -21.79
CA THR A 113 23.93 -20.42 -22.00
C THR A 113 24.65 -20.15 -20.67
N ASP A 114 25.81 -20.78 -20.51
CA ASP A 114 26.73 -20.74 -19.36
C ASP A 114 26.68 -19.41 -18.58
N TYR A 115 26.28 -19.48 -17.30
CA TYR A 115 26.03 -18.38 -16.37
C TYR A 115 27.28 -17.52 -16.10
N SER A 116 27.73 -16.74 -17.08
CA SER A 116 28.44 -15.49 -16.77
C SER A 116 27.44 -14.61 -15.99
N GLU A 117 27.86 -13.97 -14.90
CA GLU A 117 27.01 -13.29 -13.90
C GLU A 117 26.10 -12.13 -14.42
N GLY A 118 25.91 -12.02 -15.74
CA GLY A 118 25.24 -10.93 -16.40
C GLY A 118 26.03 -9.63 -16.31
N GLY A 119 25.67 -8.62 -17.10
CA GLY A 119 26.04 -7.25 -16.75
C GLY A 119 25.38 -6.86 -15.42
N LEU A 120 25.87 -5.79 -14.77
CA LEU A 120 25.29 -5.30 -13.50
C LEU A 120 23.76 -5.10 -13.57
N TYR A 121 23.27 -4.69 -14.74
CA TYR A 121 21.87 -4.41 -15.05
C TYR A 121 21.14 -5.52 -15.80
N ASP A 122 21.71 -6.72 -15.85
CA ASP A 122 21.05 -7.86 -16.49
C ASP A 122 19.78 -8.26 -15.71
N PRO A 123 18.60 -8.23 -16.34
CA PRO A 123 17.33 -8.51 -15.68
C PRO A 123 17.14 -9.99 -15.32
N PHE A 124 17.99 -10.89 -15.83
CA PHE A 124 17.91 -12.35 -15.66
C PHE A 124 18.91 -12.92 -14.66
N ARG A 125 19.60 -12.06 -13.89
CA ARG A 125 20.55 -12.52 -12.87
C ARG A 125 19.86 -13.45 -11.86
N PRO A 126 20.40 -14.65 -11.60
CA PRO A 126 19.76 -15.61 -10.69
C PRO A 126 19.47 -15.07 -9.29
N GLY A 127 20.29 -14.14 -8.80
CA GLY A 127 20.09 -13.52 -7.49
C GLY A 127 18.77 -12.71 -7.37
N LEU A 128 18.15 -12.33 -8.48
CA LEU A 128 16.88 -11.58 -8.51
C LEU A 128 15.66 -12.46 -8.22
N SER A 129 15.79 -13.78 -8.36
CA SER A 129 14.73 -14.76 -8.07
C SER A 129 15.10 -15.71 -6.93
N ASN A 130 16.38 -15.81 -6.57
CA ASN A 130 16.84 -16.65 -5.47
C ASN A 130 16.51 -16.04 -4.09
N ILE A 131 15.84 -16.83 -3.25
CA ILE A 131 15.58 -16.48 -1.85
C ILE A 131 16.90 -16.49 -1.07
N ALA A 132 17.14 -15.46 -0.26
CA ALA A 132 18.24 -15.40 0.68
C ALA A 132 17.95 -16.31 1.88
N THR A 133 18.89 -17.20 2.23
CA THR A 133 18.69 -18.16 3.34
C THR A 133 19.02 -17.58 4.71
N ASP A 134 19.91 -16.58 4.75
CA ASP A 134 20.60 -16.20 6.00
C ASP A 134 20.26 -14.78 6.47
N SER A 135 19.25 -14.13 5.88
CA SER A 135 18.90 -12.73 6.19
C SER A 135 17.43 -12.57 6.49
N ALA A 136 17.12 -12.03 7.68
CA ALA A 136 15.77 -11.59 8.04
C ALA A 136 15.34 -10.32 7.29
N SER A 137 16.31 -9.47 6.93
CA SER A 137 16.02 -8.15 6.39
C SER A 137 15.73 -8.15 4.89
N SER A 138 16.21 -9.16 4.16
CA SER A 138 16.14 -9.22 2.69
C SER A 138 15.63 -10.59 2.25
N LEU A 139 14.56 -10.62 1.45
CA LEU A 139 14.00 -11.86 0.94
C LEU A 139 14.84 -12.44 -0.21
N LEU A 140 15.33 -11.58 -1.10
CA LEU A 140 16.09 -11.97 -2.29
C LEU A 140 17.59 -11.76 -2.08
N GLN A 141 18.41 -12.53 -2.81
CA GLN A 141 19.87 -12.31 -2.84
C GLN A 141 20.24 -10.97 -3.49
N LEU A 142 19.49 -10.56 -4.52
CA LEU A 142 19.58 -9.26 -5.17
C LEU A 142 18.19 -8.63 -5.25
N ALA A 143 18.08 -7.35 -4.87
CA ALA A 143 16.84 -6.62 -5.04
C ALA A 143 16.54 -6.36 -6.53
N PRO A 144 15.27 -6.41 -6.97
CA PRO A 144 14.86 -6.03 -8.32
C PRO A 144 15.38 -4.66 -8.76
N ALA A 145 15.51 -3.73 -7.81
CA ALA A 145 16.01 -2.38 -8.02
C ALA A 145 17.41 -2.34 -8.67
N THR A 146 18.24 -3.36 -8.46
CA THR A 146 19.62 -3.41 -8.96
C THR A 146 19.73 -3.40 -10.49
N LYS A 147 18.63 -3.63 -11.21
CA LYS A 147 18.52 -3.50 -12.67
C LYS A 147 18.48 -2.05 -13.14
N TYR A 148 18.19 -1.10 -12.25
CA TYR A 148 17.96 0.30 -12.60
C TYR A 148 19.09 1.18 -12.09
N ARG A 149 19.48 2.19 -12.86
CA ARG A 149 20.50 3.18 -12.43
C ARG A 149 19.94 4.14 -11.39
N ASP A 150 18.66 4.42 -11.52
CA ASP A 150 17.87 5.39 -10.77
C ASP A 150 17.07 4.74 -9.63
N LEU A 151 17.62 3.65 -9.08
CA LEU A 151 17.01 2.86 -8.02
C LEU A 151 16.78 3.67 -6.74
N LEU A 152 15.72 3.37 -5.99
CA LEU A 152 15.66 3.77 -4.58
C LEU A 152 16.67 2.96 -3.79
N GLN A 153 17.32 3.54 -2.79
CA GLN A 153 18.20 2.81 -1.88
C GLN A 153 17.41 2.41 -0.63
N LEU A 154 17.30 1.11 -0.39
CA LEU A 154 16.69 0.54 0.83
C LEU A 154 17.77 -0.08 1.73
N ASN A 155 17.97 0.51 2.90
CA ASN A 155 18.93 0.05 3.91
C ASN A 155 18.19 -0.48 5.15
N TYR A 156 18.53 -1.68 5.61
CA TYR A 156 18.03 -2.18 6.88
C TYR A 156 18.77 -1.53 8.04
N MET A 157 18.02 -0.87 8.94
CA MET A 157 18.58 -0.10 10.06
C MET A 157 18.59 -0.90 11.36
N GLY A 158 17.74 -1.93 11.47
CA GLY A 158 17.68 -2.81 12.63
C GLY A 158 16.26 -3.14 13.05
N SER A 159 16.14 -3.83 14.19
CA SER A 159 14.87 -4.29 14.74
C SER A 159 14.72 -3.89 16.20
N THR A 160 13.49 -3.63 16.61
CA THR A 160 13.13 -3.34 18.01
C THR A 160 11.83 -4.07 18.36
N THR A 161 11.66 -4.48 19.62
CA THR A 161 10.40 -5.10 20.07
C THR A 161 9.64 -4.12 20.95
N LEU A 162 8.46 -3.72 20.50
CA LEU A 162 7.56 -2.83 21.23
C LEU A 162 6.77 -3.61 22.29
N ASN A 163 6.75 -3.08 23.51
CA ASN A 163 5.93 -3.63 24.59
C ASN A 163 4.46 -3.27 24.41
N GLY A 164 3.56 -4.16 24.84
CA GLY A 164 2.11 -3.90 24.89
C GLY A 164 1.31 -4.27 23.63
N LEU A 165 1.96 -4.88 22.63
CA LEU A 165 1.31 -5.31 21.38
C LEU A 165 0.93 -6.81 21.34
N THR A 166 1.08 -7.54 22.43
CA THR A 166 0.80 -9.00 22.47
C THR A 166 -0.66 -9.37 22.16
N ALA A 167 -1.59 -8.42 22.26
CA ALA A 167 -3.00 -8.60 21.93
C ALA A 167 -3.37 -8.07 20.54
N SER A 168 -2.40 -7.66 19.72
CA SER A 168 -2.67 -7.08 18.40
C SER A 168 -3.43 -8.08 17.54
N ARG A 169 -4.51 -7.60 16.93
CA ARG A 169 -5.36 -8.43 16.07
C ARG A 169 -4.91 -8.34 14.62
N ARG A 170 -5.15 -9.43 13.88
CA ARG A 170 -4.95 -9.52 12.43
C ARG A 170 -6.24 -9.08 11.70
N TYR A 171 -6.20 -9.01 10.37
CA TYR A 171 -7.36 -8.73 9.51
C TYR A 171 -7.98 -7.33 9.72
N LYS A 172 -7.16 -6.41 10.22
CA LYS A 172 -7.49 -4.98 10.25
C LYS A 172 -6.71 -4.27 9.13
N ASN A 173 -7.06 -3.03 8.83
CA ASN A 173 -6.30 -2.19 7.91
C ASN A 173 -5.03 -1.69 8.61
N ASN A 174 -4.41 -0.60 8.11
CA ASN A 174 -3.22 -0.06 8.75
C ASN A 174 -3.51 0.42 10.20
N LEU A 175 -2.89 -0.23 11.19
CA LEU A 175 -3.04 0.07 12.61
C LEU A 175 -1.93 0.97 13.17
N SER A 176 -1.10 1.56 12.33
CA SER A 176 -0.06 2.47 12.78
C SER A 176 0.06 3.73 11.93
N THR A 177 0.53 4.79 12.58
CA THR A 177 0.81 6.06 11.92
C THR A 177 1.87 6.83 12.69
N ILE A 178 2.46 7.83 12.03
CA ILE A 178 3.36 8.78 12.67
C ILE A 178 2.67 10.12 12.68
N VAL A 179 2.79 10.81 13.81
CA VAL A 179 2.29 12.17 13.97
C VAL A 179 3.41 13.05 14.48
N HIS A 180 3.35 14.31 14.06
CA HIS A 180 4.26 15.35 14.46
C HIS A 180 3.57 16.23 15.52
N ASP A 181 4.25 16.54 16.62
CA ASP A 181 3.75 17.53 17.57
C ASP A 181 4.17 18.95 17.16
N ALA A 182 3.67 19.97 17.88
CA ALA A 182 4.00 21.37 17.62
C ALA A 182 5.49 21.71 17.88
N GLU A 183 6.23 20.83 18.56
CA GLU A 183 7.68 20.93 18.78
C GLU A 183 8.46 20.16 17.70
N ASN A 184 7.78 19.70 16.65
CA ASN A 184 8.32 18.86 15.59
C ASN A 184 8.95 17.56 16.13
N THR A 185 8.39 17.03 17.23
CA THR A 185 8.76 15.73 17.78
C THR A 185 7.83 14.66 17.24
N ASP A 186 8.45 13.66 16.63
CA ASP A 186 7.70 12.58 15.99
C ASP A 186 7.31 11.53 17.02
N LEU A 187 6.08 11.07 16.93
CA LEU A 187 5.52 10.02 17.77
C LEU A 187 4.99 8.91 16.88
N LEU A 188 5.38 7.67 17.18
CA LEU A 188 4.78 6.48 16.58
C LEU A 188 3.55 6.09 17.39
N LEU A 189 2.40 6.05 16.72
CA LEU A 189 1.14 5.56 17.29
C LEU A 189 0.86 4.18 16.72
N VAL A 190 0.52 3.23 17.59
CA VAL A 190 0.12 1.87 17.22
C VAL A 190 -1.16 1.51 17.96
N ALA A 191 -2.18 1.12 17.21
CA ALA A 191 -3.41 0.58 17.76
C ALA A 191 -3.26 -0.90 18.12
N CYS A 192 -3.79 -1.28 19.28
CA CYS A 192 -3.83 -2.65 19.75
C CYS A 192 -5.18 -2.90 20.42
N VAL A 193 -6.03 -3.72 19.80
CA VAL A 193 -7.43 -3.92 20.22
C VAL A 193 -8.15 -2.57 20.28
N SER A 194 -8.45 -2.05 21.46
CA SER A 194 -9.13 -0.76 21.67
C SER A 194 -8.20 0.31 22.28
N GLU A 195 -6.90 0.02 22.38
CA GLU A 195 -5.92 0.92 22.97
C GLU A 195 -5.03 1.53 21.89
N ILE A 196 -4.56 2.76 22.16
CA ILE A 196 -3.51 3.41 21.38
C ILE A 196 -2.26 3.47 22.26
N LEU A 197 -1.17 2.90 21.75
CA LEU A 197 0.15 2.95 22.37
C LEU A 197 1.00 3.97 21.62
N VAL A 198 1.70 4.82 22.35
CA VAL A 198 2.49 5.92 21.80
C VAL A 198 3.96 5.73 22.16
N TYR A 199 4.81 5.67 21.15
CA TYR A 199 6.25 5.47 21.29
C TYR A 199 6.99 6.70 20.77
N GLY A 200 7.92 7.21 21.57
CA GLY A 200 8.93 8.14 21.05
C GLY A 200 10.03 7.39 20.29
N PHE A 201 10.87 8.14 19.60
CA PHE A 201 12.03 7.59 18.89
C PHE A 201 13.33 7.81 19.67
N ASP A 202 14.28 6.90 19.48
CA ASP A 202 15.69 7.15 19.79
C ASP A 202 16.25 8.22 18.84
N SER A 203 16.94 9.21 19.38
CA SER A 203 17.43 10.34 18.59
C SER A 203 18.60 10.00 17.66
N ILE A 204 19.31 8.89 17.93
CA ILE A 204 20.51 8.49 17.19
C ILE A 204 20.16 7.37 16.22
N LEU A 205 19.50 6.33 16.70
CA LEU A 205 19.16 5.14 15.90
C LEU A 205 17.90 5.36 15.06
N HIS A 206 17.10 6.37 15.38
CA HIS A 206 15.78 6.62 14.79
C HIS A 206 14.82 5.42 14.90
N GLN A 207 15.12 4.45 15.77
CA GLN A 207 14.25 3.33 16.11
C GLN A 207 13.21 3.77 17.15
N PRO A 208 11.99 3.21 17.13
CA PRO A 208 11.03 3.47 18.19
C PRO A 208 11.54 2.90 19.51
N LYS A 209 11.26 3.57 20.62
CA LYS A 209 11.63 3.07 21.95
C LYS A 209 10.80 1.82 22.29
N GLU A 210 11.41 0.81 22.90
CA GLU A 210 10.74 -0.44 23.28
C GLU A 210 9.55 -0.23 24.22
N LYS A 211 9.66 0.74 25.13
CA LYS A 211 8.59 1.08 26.08
C LYS A 211 7.77 2.24 25.54
N GLU A 212 6.46 2.08 25.60
CA GLU A 212 5.52 3.14 25.31
C GLU A 212 5.78 4.34 26.23
N THR A 213 5.73 5.53 25.65
CA THR A 213 5.82 6.78 26.40
C THR A 213 4.51 7.03 27.14
N PHE A 214 3.38 6.68 26.52
CA PHE A 214 2.11 6.51 27.18
C PHE A 214 1.18 5.61 26.35
N ARG A 215 0.09 5.16 26.97
CA ARG A 215 -0.98 4.43 26.32
C ARG A 215 -2.33 4.87 26.86
N PHE A 216 -3.38 4.76 26.07
CA PHE A 216 -4.73 5.07 26.50
C PHE A 216 -5.78 4.19 25.82
N GLU A 217 -6.88 4.03 26.53
CA GLU A 217 -8.07 3.30 26.15
C GLU A 217 -9.04 4.20 25.38
N THR A 218 -9.56 3.68 24.28
CA THR A 218 -10.54 4.36 23.42
C THR A 218 -11.98 3.90 23.69
N ARG A 219 -12.17 2.77 24.41
CA ARG A 219 -13.49 2.27 24.78
C ARG A 219 -14.33 3.35 25.49
N PRO A 220 -15.62 3.46 25.14
CA PRO A 220 -16.55 4.28 25.91
C PRO A 220 -16.69 3.77 27.35
N THR A 221 -17.28 4.58 28.23
CA THR A 221 -17.48 4.22 29.64
C THR A 221 -18.47 3.07 29.83
N GLY A 222 -19.35 2.87 28.86
CA GLY A 222 -20.24 1.71 28.78
C GLY A 222 -20.42 1.29 27.34
N THR A 223 -20.64 -0.01 27.15
CA THR A 223 -21.03 -0.60 25.87
C THR A 223 -22.55 -0.72 25.87
N THR A 224 -23.20 -0.18 24.84
CA THR A 224 -24.65 -0.28 24.64
C THR A 224 -25.00 -1.50 23.79
N ASN A 225 -26.25 -1.94 23.84
CA ASN A 225 -26.74 -2.99 22.95
C ASN A 225 -26.67 -2.58 21.47
N ALA A 226 -26.79 -1.28 21.19
CA ALA A 226 -26.64 -0.75 19.84
C ALA A 226 -25.21 -0.99 19.33
N ASP A 227 -24.18 -0.70 20.16
CA ASP A 227 -22.79 -1.00 19.82
C ASP A 227 -22.61 -2.49 19.50
N GLY A 228 -23.26 -3.37 20.28
CA GLY A 228 -23.24 -4.83 20.07
C GLY A 228 -23.82 -5.31 18.73
N ASN A 229 -24.74 -4.55 18.13
CA ASN A 229 -25.39 -4.92 16.87
C ASN A 229 -24.58 -4.50 15.64
N LEU A 230 -23.60 -3.60 15.79
CA LEU A 230 -22.79 -3.08 14.68
C LEU A 230 -21.51 -3.90 14.43
N LEU A 231 -21.28 -4.93 15.26
CA LEU A 231 -19.98 -5.58 15.38
C LEU A 231 -19.68 -6.54 14.25
N THR A 232 -18.45 -6.46 13.75
CA THR A 232 -17.84 -7.55 13.00
C THR A 232 -17.27 -8.62 13.94
N TRP A 233 -16.95 -8.26 15.19
CA TRP A 233 -16.44 -9.18 16.22
C TRP A 233 -17.36 -9.20 17.44
N PRO A 234 -18.18 -10.25 17.66
CA PRO A 234 -19.20 -10.28 18.71
C PRO A 234 -18.68 -10.00 20.13
N TYR A 235 -17.41 -10.30 20.38
CA TYR A 235 -16.80 -10.22 21.72
C TYR A 235 -16.03 -8.92 21.99
N TYR A 236 -15.73 -8.12 20.96
CA TYR A 236 -14.87 -6.95 21.10
C TYR A 236 -15.45 -5.73 20.38
N PRO A 237 -16.44 -5.05 20.99
CA PRO A 237 -17.23 -4.05 20.28
C PRO A 237 -16.45 -2.83 19.79
N HIS A 238 -15.29 -2.57 20.38
CA HIS A 238 -14.58 -1.32 20.22
C HIS A 238 -13.16 -1.55 19.70
N THR A 239 -12.92 -2.64 18.96
CA THR A 239 -11.60 -2.80 18.34
C THR A 239 -11.38 -1.77 17.25
N ILE A 240 -10.15 -1.31 17.15
CA ILE A 240 -9.70 -0.36 16.14
C ILE A 240 -9.44 -1.14 14.85
N ASN A 241 -10.07 -0.68 13.77
CA ASN A 241 -9.99 -1.28 12.44
C ASN A 241 -8.96 -0.58 11.56
N PHE A 242 -8.78 0.73 11.77
CA PHE A 242 -7.93 1.57 10.96
C PHE A 242 -7.48 2.80 11.74
N MET A 243 -6.29 3.30 11.44
CA MET A 243 -5.73 4.52 12.01
C MET A 243 -5.09 5.36 10.90
N ARG A 244 -5.30 6.68 10.96
CA ARG A 244 -4.68 7.64 10.05
C ARG A 244 -4.26 8.90 10.76
N GLY A 245 -3.00 9.28 10.60
CA GLY A 245 -2.47 10.59 10.93
C GLY A 245 -2.60 11.57 9.77
N THR A 246 -2.69 12.85 10.09
CA THR A 246 -2.61 13.97 9.14
C THR A 246 -1.92 15.14 9.83
N ASP A 247 -1.14 15.92 9.08
CA ASP A 247 -0.38 17.05 9.64
C ASP A 247 -1.12 18.39 9.58
N ASP A 248 -2.17 18.46 8.78
CA ASP A 248 -2.85 19.72 8.50
C ASP A 248 -4.38 19.56 8.50
N TRP A 249 -4.94 19.34 9.68
CA TRP A 249 -6.38 19.26 9.88
C TRP A 249 -6.84 19.93 11.18
N LEU A 250 -7.78 20.87 11.05
CA LEU A 250 -8.29 21.69 12.16
C LEU A 250 -7.17 22.34 13.00
N HIS A 251 -6.31 23.11 12.33
CA HIS A 251 -5.23 23.90 12.94
C HIS A 251 -4.01 23.11 13.47
N GLY A 252 -3.78 21.90 12.95
CA GLY A 252 -2.49 21.21 13.13
C GLY A 252 -2.60 19.71 12.85
N SER A 253 -1.67 18.94 13.42
CA SER A 253 -1.70 17.49 13.26
C SER A 253 -2.83 16.85 14.06
N ALA A 254 -3.48 15.87 13.46
CA ALA A 254 -4.55 15.09 14.04
C ALA A 254 -4.33 13.59 13.78
N VAL A 255 -4.90 12.77 14.66
CA VAL A 255 -5.00 11.32 14.46
C VAL A 255 -6.46 10.92 14.56
N GLY A 256 -6.94 10.19 13.54
CA GLY A 256 -8.25 9.57 13.54
C GLY A 256 -8.14 8.05 13.56
N ILE A 257 -9.10 7.40 14.20
CA ILE A 257 -9.26 5.95 14.16
C ILE A 257 -10.70 5.58 13.82
N CYS A 258 -10.86 4.42 13.20
CA CYS A 258 -12.14 3.77 12.94
C CYS A 258 -12.30 2.57 13.88
N THR A 259 -13.49 2.41 14.48
CA THR A 259 -13.77 1.32 15.42
C THR A 259 -14.96 0.45 14.99
N ASP A 260 -15.00 -0.76 15.55
CA ASP A 260 -16.05 -1.75 15.24
C ASP A 260 -17.47 -1.35 15.65
N ASP A 261 -17.62 -0.42 16.59
CA ASP A 261 -18.91 0.14 17.01
C ASP A 261 -19.39 1.30 16.10
N GLY A 262 -18.77 1.47 14.93
CA GLY A 262 -19.09 2.52 13.97
C GLY A 262 -18.68 3.92 14.41
N SER A 263 -17.82 4.05 15.41
CA SER A 263 -17.25 5.35 15.77
C SER A 263 -16.04 5.70 14.91
N VAL A 264 -15.92 6.99 14.60
CA VAL A 264 -14.66 7.60 14.18
C VAL A 264 -14.24 8.57 15.27
N LEU A 265 -13.10 8.29 15.90
CA LEU A 265 -12.58 9.08 17.02
C LEU A 265 -11.36 9.85 16.55
N ILE A 266 -11.36 11.17 16.76
CA ILE A 266 -10.29 12.06 16.28
C ILE A 266 -9.73 12.86 17.46
N TRP A 267 -8.40 12.89 17.57
CA TRP A 267 -7.66 13.68 18.54
C TRP A 267 -6.71 14.64 17.85
N HIS A 268 -6.61 15.85 18.36
CA HIS A 268 -5.50 16.75 18.07
C HIS A 268 -4.24 16.26 18.78
N VAL A 269 -3.13 16.23 18.04
CA VAL A 269 -1.84 15.76 18.57
C VAL A 269 -1.36 16.68 19.70
N SER A 270 -1.71 17.96 19.67
CA SER A 270 -1.42 18.92 20.73
C SER A 270 -2.05 18.52 22.08
N LYS A 271 -3.27 17.99 22.09
CA LYS A 271 -3.95 17.49 23.30
C LYS A 271 -3.29 16.23 23.83
N LEU A 272 -2.98 15.28 22.95
CA LEU A 272 -2.24 14.07 23.32
C LEU A 272 -0.90 14.41 23.98
N ARG A 273 -0.21 15.43 23.46
CA ARG A 273 1.05 15.95 24.01
C ARG A 273 0.87 16.63 25.37
N GLN A 274 -0.20 17.39 25.58
CA GLN A 274 -0.49 18.00 26.88
C GLN A 274 -0.69 16.93 27.96
N GLU A 275 -1.46 15.89 27.66
CA GLU A 275 -1.65 14.75 28.56
C GLU A 275 -0.33 14.02 28.86
N LEU A 276 0.53 13.87 27.84
CA LEU A 276 1.86 13.30 28.01
C LEU A 276 2.75 14.13 28.95
N LYS A 277 2.77 15.46 28.79
CA LYS A 277 3.55 16.38 29.63
C LYS A 277 3.06 16.38 31.08
N LYS A 278 1.74 16.42 31.28
CA LYS A 278 1.12 16.39 32.61
C LYS A 278 1.57 15.14 33.39
N ARG A 279 1.54 13.98 32.74
CA ARG A 279 1.92 12.69 33.35
C ARG A 279 3.42 12.53 33.56
N SER A 280 4.25 13.07 32.67
CA SER A 280 5.71 13.08 32.86
C SER A 280 6.10 13.80 34.16
N ASN A 281 5.37 14.84 34.53
CA ASN A 281 5.59 15.58 35.78
C ASN A 281 5.10 14.84 37.03
N GLU A 282 3.97 14.13 36.93
CA GLU A 282 3.37 13.37 38.04
C GLU A 282 4.16 12.10 38.41
N ASN A 283 4.82 11.45 37.42
CA ASN A 283 5.43 10.13 37.58
C ASN A 283 6.88 10.12 38.10
N ARG A 284 7.38 11.22 38.66
CA ARG A 284 8.75 11.26 39.22
C ARG A 284 8.93 10.43 40.50
N THR A 285 7.86 9.95 41.14
CA THR A 285 7.97 9.35 42.48
C THR A 285 7.40 7.94 42.65
N SER A 286 6.70 7.33 41.67
CA SER A 286 6.18 5.96 41.80
C SER A 286 5.85 5.37 40.42
N TYR A 287 6.11 4.08 40.21
CA TYR A 287 5.80 3.37 38.96
C TYR A 287 4.37 3.66 38.48
N PRO A 288 4.19 4.20 37.26
CA PRO A 288 2.90 4.68 36.84
C PRO A 288 1.97 3.53 36.51
N ARG A 289 0.77 3.56 37.10
CA ARG A 289 -0.40 2.85 36.57
C ARG A 289 -0.80 3.53 35.24
N LEU A 290 -0.04 3.28 34.18
CA LEU A 290 -0.38 3.74 32.82
C LEU A 290 -1.62 3.02 32.26
N TYR A 291 -2.00 1.90 32.87
CA TYR A 291 -3.18 1.13 32.51
C TYR A 291 -4.46 1.91 32.85
N ASN A 292 -5.41 1.94 31.91
CA ASN A 292 -6.72 2.58 31.99
C ASN A 292 -6.78 4.12 31.87
N LEU A 293 -5.75 4.78 31.31
CA LEU A 293 -5.93 6.18 30.90
C LEU A 293 -7.02 6.25 29.82
N ARG A 294 -7.98 7.15 29.97
CA ARG A 294 -8.96 7.47 28.93
C ARG A 294 -8.76 8.92 28.52
N ILE A 295 -8.52 9.15 27.24
CA ILE A 295 -8.43 10.50 26.67
C ILE A 295 -9.66 10.68 25.79
N THR A 296 -10.55 11.59 26.17
CA THR A 296 -11.72 11.91 25.36
C THR A 296 -11.26 12.44 24.00
N ALA A 297 -11.78 11.86 22.92
CA ALA A 297 -11.59 12.38 21.57
C ALA A 297 -12.07 13.83 21.47
N ASP A 298 -11.42 14.62 20.63
CA ASP A 298 -11.85 15.99 20.35
C ASP A 298 -13.10 16.00 19.48
N ILE A 299 -13.19 15.05 18.56
CA ILE A 299 -14.35 14.86 17.69
C ILE A 299 -14.71 13.37 17.68
N ILE A 300 -16.00 13.09 17.82
CA ILE A 300 -16.57 11.75 17.73
C ILE A 300 -17.63 11.80 16.63
N LEU A 301 -17.39 11.06 15.55
CA LEU A 301 -18.35 10.88 14.46
C LEU A 301 -18.94 9.48 14.57
N ARG A 302 -20.22 9.34 14.21
CA ARG A 302 -20.95 8.07 14.29
C ARG A 302 -21.44 7.68 12.90
N LEU A 303 -21.13 6.45 12.53
CA LEU A 303 -21.61 5.77 11.33
C LEU A 303 -22.67 4.74 11.71
N GLY A 304 -23.42 4.28 10.72
CA GLY A 304 -24.49 3.29 10.92
C GLY A 304 -23.98 1.88 11.24
N MET A 305 -22.71 1.57 10.94
CA MET A 305 -22.08 0.24 11.04
C MET A 305 -20.59 0.38 11.37
N SER A 306 -19.90 -0.75 11.64
CA SER A 306 -18.44 -0.83 11.85
C SER A 306 -17.65 -0.01 10.82
N ALA A 307 -16.77 0.87 11.30
CA ALA A 307 -16.00 1.82 10.49
C ALA A 307 -14.65 1.22 10.05
N TRP A 308 -14.22 1.46 8.80
CA TRP A 308 -13.02 0.80 8.23
C TRP A 308 -12.05 1.72 7.47
N GLY A 309 -12.55 2.81 6.87
CA GLY A 309 -11.73 3.77 6.15
C GLY A 309 -11.91 5.18 6.69
N LEU A 310 -10.85 5.99 6.60
CA LEU A 310 -10.85 7.40 6.98
C LEU A 310 -9.86 8.19 6.12
N ASP A 311 -10.27 9.37 5.67
CA ASP A 311 -9.37 10.37 5.11
C ASP A 311 -9.77 11.79 5.53
N PHE A 312 -8.81 12.69 5.49
CA PHE A 312 -8.93 14.09 5.87
C PHE A 312 -8.52 14.97 4.69
N ALA A 313 -9.25 16.05 4.47
CA ALA A 313 -8.83 17.10 3.56
C ALA A 313 -9.18 18.48 4.11
N SER A 314 -8.54 19.49 3.54
CA SER A 314 -8.90 20.87 3.76
C SER A 314 -8.82 21.64 2.45
N ALA A 315 -9.64 22.67 2.32
CA ALA A 315 -9.65 23.55 1.16
C ALA A 315 -9.83 24.99 1.62
N VAL A 316 -9.36 25.93 0.81
CA VAL A 316 -9.53 27.36 1.06
C VAL A 316 -10.55 27.90 0.08
N ASP A 317 -11.58 28.57 0.58
CA ASP A 317 -12.61 29.18 -0.25
C ASP A 317 -12.11 30.47 -0.94
N ASN A 318 -12.96 31.05 -1.79
CA ASN A 318 -12.65 32.30 -2.49
C ASN A 318 -12.47 33.52 -1.55
N LYS A 319 -12.83 33.41 -0.27
CA LYS A 319 -12.65 34.45 0.75
C LYS A 319 -11.38 34.24 1.57
N GLY A 320 -10.62 33.17 1.31
CA GLY A 320 -9.42 32.82 2.07
C GLY A 320 -9.72 32.05 3.35
N GLU A 321 -10.94 31.58 3.54
CA GLU A 321 -11.32 30.77 4.70
C GLU A 321 -10.98 29.30 4.46
N LYS A 322 -10.33 28.68 5.45
CA LYS A 322 -9.98 27.26 5.41
C LYS A 322 -11.11 26.42 5.98
N HIS A 323 -11.56 25.44 5.20
CA HIS A 323 -12.58 24.47 5.53
C HIS A 323 -11.95 23.09 5.69
N PHE A 324 -12.59 22.26 6.50
CA PHE A 324 -12.07 20.94 6.86
C PHE A 324 -13.15 19.90 6.67
N VAL A 325 -12.76 18.81 6.01
CA VAL A 325 -13.62 17.65 5.79
C VAL A 325 -12.92 16.39 6.27
N ALA A 326 -13.73 15.43 6.67
CA ALA A 326 -13.31 14.05 6.87
C ALA A 326 -14.27 13.15 6.09
N VAL A 327 -13.78 12.09 5.49
CA VAL A 327 -14.62 11.06 4.88
C VAL A 327 -14.33 9.74 5.56
N ALA A 328 -15.38 8.99 5.89
CA ALA A 328 -15.24 7.68 6.48
C ALA A 328 -16.12 6.65 5.78
N SER A 329 -15.66 5.41 5.70
CA SER A 329 -16.47 4.28 5.23
C SER A 329 -16.85 3.35 6.35
N SER A 330 -17.97 2.65 6.16
CA SER A 330 -18.41 1.60 7.06
C SER A 330 -19.01 0.40 6.33
N ASN A 331 -19.28 -0.65 7.09
CA ASN A 331 -19.91 -1.88 6.59
C ASN A 331 -21.41 -1.73 6.24
N SER A 332 -21.97 -0.52 6.28
CA SER A 332 -23.27 -0.23 5.64
C SER A 332 -23.14 -0.04 4.13
N GLN A 333 -21.98 -0.36 3.54
CA GLN A 333 -21.71 -0.19 2.11
C GLN A 333 -21.83 1.27 1.64
N THR A 334 -21.63 2.21 2.55
CA THR A 334 -21.69 3.65 2.30
C THR A 334 -20.42 4.35 2.77
N ALA A 335 -20.16 5.51 2.16
CA ALA A 335 -19.18 6.47 2.63
C ALA A 335 -19.93 7.73 3.13
N THR A 336 -19.48 8.28 4.25
CA THR A 336 -20.04 9.49 4.84
C THR A 336 -18.99 10.59 4.81
N LEU A 337 -19.30 11.68 4.13
CA LEU A 337 -18.55 12.93 4.18
C LEU A 337 -19.03 13.73 5.38
N PHE A 338 -18.10 14.16 6.22
CA PHE A 338 -18.32 15.06 7.34
C PHE A 338 -17.68 16.41 7.03
N TYR A 339 -18.43 17.48 7.24
CA TYR A 339 -18.00 18.85 7.05
C TYR A 339 -18.19 19.63 8.35
N LEU A 340 -17.10 20.26 8.82
CA LEU A 340 -17.16 21.13 9.98
C LEU A 340 -17.49 22.57 9.55
N ASP A 341 -18.67 23.04 9.92
CA ASP A 341 -19.04 24.44 9.74
C ASP A 341 -18.28 25.29 10.76
N LYS A 342 -17.45 26.21 10.27
CA LYS A 342 -16.63 27.08 11.11
C LYS A 342 -17.44 28.15 11.86
N GLY A 343 -18.57 28.58 11.30
CA GLY A 343 -19.44 29.60 11.89
C GLY A 343 -20.24 29.06 13.07
N THR A 344 -20.74 27.83 12.97
CA THR A 344 -21.52 27.19 14.04
C THR A 344 -20.67 26.28 14.94
N GLY A 345 -19.55 25.77 14.43
CA GLY A 345 -18.79 24.69 15.06
C GLY A 345 -19.48 23.33 14.97
N GLU A 346 -20.58 23.22 14.20
CA GLU A 346 -21.33 21.98 14.05
C GLU A 346 -20.77 21.12 12.91
N MET A 347 -20.81 19.81 13.11
CA MET A 347 -20.52 18.83 12.06
C MET A 347 -21.80 18.51 11.29
N SER A 348 -21.79 18.77 9.99
CA SER A 348 -22.78 18.26 9.05
C SER A 348 -22.24 17.02 8.36
N SER A 349 -23.13 16.16 7.87
CA SER A 349 -22.72 14.97 7.11
C SER A 349 -23.61 14.71 5.91
N VAL A 350 -23.01 14.11 4.88
CA VAL A 350 -23.68 13.62 3.68
C VAL A 350 -23.20 12.19 3.42
N GLU A 351 -24.14 11.28 3.28
CA GLU A 351 -23.88 9.88 2.98
C GLU A 351 -24.05 9.61 1.49
N THR A 352 -23.22 8.73 0.94
CA THR A 352 -23.40 8.21 -0.42
C THR A 352 -24.62 7.31 -0.49
N LEU A 353 -25.07 7.00 -1.71
CA LEU A 353 -25.93 5.84 -1.91
C LEU A 353 -25.19 4.56 -1.46
N GLU A 354 -25.97 3.57 -1.03
CA GLU A 354 -25.47 2.22 -0.72
C GLU A 354 -24.85 1.61 -1.98
N LEU A 355 -23.64 1.08 -1.83
CA LEU A 355 -22.95 0.32 -2.88
C LEU A 355 -23.35 -1.16 -2.79
N LEU A 356 -22.75 -2.01 -3.62
CA LEU A 356 -23.03 -3.45 -3.62
C LEU A 356 -21.95 -4.27 -2.88
N HIS A 357 -21.08 -3.59 -2.15
CA HIS A 357 -19.92 -4.18 -1.49
C HIS A 357 -19.46 -3.31 -0.31
N ASN A 358 -18.72 -3.91 0.62
CA ASN A 358 -18.05 -3.19 1.68
C ASN A 358 -16.97 -2.24 1.14
N ILE A 359 -16.69 -1.16 1.88
CA ILE A 359 -15.72 -0.14 1.47
C ILE A 359 -14.55 -0.15 2.46
N PRO A 360 -13.50 -0.93 2.19
CA PRO A 360 -12.38 -1.10 3.12
C PRO A 360 -11.53 0.17 3.27
N GLU A 361 -11.48 1.03 2.25
CA GLU A 361 -10.76 2.30 2.30
C GLU A 361 -11.48 3.38 1.50
N VAL A 362 -11.33 4.62 1.96
CA VAL A 362 -11.73 5.85 1.27
C VAL A 362 -10.54 6.79 1.17
N SER A 363 -10.44 7.50 0.06
CA SER A 363 -9.41 8.53 -0.14
C SER A 363 -10.00 9.75 -0.84
N ILE A 364 -9.62 10.93 -0.39
CA ILE A 364 -10.03 12.20 -1.00
C ILE A 364 -9.04 12.53 -2.13
N ILE A 365 -9.56 12.70 -3.35
CA ILE A 365 -8.75 13.10 -4.52
C ILE A 365 -8.56 14.62 -4.52
N ASP A 366 -9.67 15.33 -4.39
CA ASP A 366 -9.75 16.78 -4.40
C ASP A 366 -10.94 17.22 -3.56
N TYR A 367 -10.88 18.46 -3.07
CA TYR A 367 -11.98 19.10 -2.36
C TYR A 367 -12.05 20.56 -2.76
N THR A 368 -13.08 20.91 -3.51
CA THR A 368 -13.40 22.28 -3.93
C THR A 368 -14.69 22.76 -3.29
N ILE A 369 -14.78 24.07 -3.07
CA ILE A 369 -15.93 24.70 -2.40
C ILE A 369 -16.71 25.50 -3.43
N GLU A 370 -17.90 25.01 -3.77
CA GLU A 370 -18.79 25.63 -4.74
C GLU A 370 -20.20 25.79 -4.15
N GLN A 371 -20.76 27.01 -4.22
CA GLN A 371 -22.19 27.32 -4.04
C GLN A 371 -22.88 26.90 -2.71
N ASP A 372 -22.16 26.86 -1.58
CA ASP A 372 -22.71 26.58 -0.22
C ASP A 372 -23.59 25.31 -0.12
N LYS A 373 -23.42 24.33 -1.01
CA LYS A 373 -24.19 23.07 -1.01
C LYS A 373 -23.27 21.86 -1.03
N HIS A 374 -23.57 20.89 -0.19
CA HIS A 374 -22.93 19.57 -0.22
C HIS A 374 -23.80 18.60 -1.04
N VAL A 375 -23.25 18.06 -2.13
CA VAL A 375 -23.90 17.04 -2.97
C VAL A 375 -22.95 15.86 -3.10
N SER A 376 -23.49 14.64 -3.00
CA SER A 376 -22.76 13.41 -3.27
C SER A 376 -23.21 12.85 -4.62
N THR A 377 -22.28 12.51 -5.50
CA THR A 377 -22.58 11.94 -6.82
C THR A 377 -21.50 10.93 -7.18
N ILE A 378 -21.92 9.77 -7.69
CA ILE A 378 -21.01 8.75 -8.20
C ILE A 378 -20.65 9.14 -9.63
N LEU A 379 -19.38 9.51 -9.86
CA LEU A 379 -18.89 9.88 -11.20
C LEU A 379 -18.59 8.65 -12.05
N HIS A 380 -17.84 7.71 -11.50
CA HIS A 380 -17.42 6.50 -12.17
C HIS A 380 -17.48 5.30 -11.23
N ARG A 381 -17.73 4.12 -11.80
CA ARG A 381 -17.69 2.83 -11.11
C ARG A 381 -17.04 1.81 -12.03
N THR A 382 -16.23 0.94 -11.47
CA THR A 382 -15.71 -0.23 -12.16
C THR A 382 -15.94 -1.47 -11.30
N ASN A 383 -16.24 -2.59 -11.95
CA ASN A 383 -16.10 -3.90 -11.31
C ASN A 383 -14.69 -4.40 -11.60
N LEU A 384 -14.07 -5.04 -10.61
CA LEU A 384 -12.81 -5.72 -10.76
C LEU A 384 -13.07 -7.22 -10.62
N ASP A 385 -12.22 -8.03 -11.24
CA ASP A 385 -12.21 -9.49 -11.12
C ASP A 385 -11.70 -9.98 -9.74
N SER A 386 -11.19 -9.07 -8.90
CA SER A 386 -10.92 -9.34 -7.48
C SER A 386 -11.24 -8.13 -6.58
N GLU A 387 -11.39 -8.39 -5.28
CA GLU A 387 -11.77 -7.37 -4.30
C GLU A 387 -10.70 -6.28 -4.18
N CYS A 388 -11.09 -5.01 -4.36
CA CYS A 388 -10.24 -3.84 -4.13
C CYS A 388 -10.17 -3.54 -2.63
N TRP A 389 -8.96 -3.44 -2.08
CA TRP A 389 -8.74 -3.24 -0.65
C TRP A 389 -8.23 -1.86 -0.29
N THR A 390 -7.35 -1.29 -1.11
CA THR A 390 -6.81 0.05 -0.88
C THR A 390 -6.86 0.90 -2.14
N THR A 391 -6.92 2.21 -1.96
CA THR A 391 -6.88 3.20 -3.04
C THR A 391 -6.17 4.46 -2.60
N LYS A 392 -5.15 4.87 -3.36
CA LYS A 392 -4.33 6.05 -3.09
C LYS A 392 -4.28 6.95 -4.33
N PRO A 393 -4.84 8.17 -4.25
CA PRO A 393 -4.68 9.13 -5.34
C PRO A 393 -3.26 9.66 -5.40
N VAL A 394 -2.71 9.66 -6.61
CA VAL A 394 -1.36 10.11 -6.94
C VAL A 394 -1.46 11.08 -8.10
N ALA A 395 -1.09 12.34 -7.86
CA ALA A 395 -0.98 13.31 -8.94
C ALA A 395 0.11 12.87 -9.93
N THR A 396 -0.10 13.07 -11.22
CA THR A 396 0.82 12.62 -12.29
C THR A 396 2.23 13.19 -12.15
N LYS A 397 2.39 14.38 -11.55
CA LYS A 397 3.69 14.96 -11.20
C LYS A 397 4.54 14.12 -10.24
N TYR A 398 3.93 13.17 -9.53
CA TYR A 398 4.60 12.26 -8.61
C TYR A 398 4.95 10.90 -9.27
N PHE A 399 5.14 10.91 -10.59
CA PHE A 399 5.70 9.81 -11.36
C PHE A 399 7.09 10.20 -11.87
N LYS A 400 8.03 9.26 -11.80
CA LYS A 400 9.40 9.48 -12.26
C LYS A 400 9.45 9.44 -13.78
N LEU A 401 9.90 10.51 -14.41
CA LEU A 401 10.16 10.51 -15.84
C LEU A 401 11.31 9.55 -16.16
N VAL A 402 11.06 8.60 -17.06
CA VAL A 402 12.03 7.59 -17.50
C VAL A 402 12.18 7.57 -19.02
N GLN A 403 13.32 7.05 -19.47
CA GLN A 403 13.76 7.12 -20.87
C GLN A 403 13.09 6.10 -21.81
N SER A 404 12.45 5.05 -21.29
CA SER A 404 11.92 3.93 -22.07
C SER A 404 10.71 3.27 -21.41
N LEU A 405 9.95 2.51 -22.19
CA LEU A 405 8.87 1.66 -21.68
C LEU A 405 9.43 0.55 -20.78
N LYS A 406 10.56 -0.06 -21.15
CA LYS A 406 11.28 -1.02 -20.28
C LYS A 406 11.61 -0.43 -18.92
N ALA A 407 12.10 0.81 -18.88
CA ALA A 407 12.39 1.48 -17.62
C ALA A 407 11.12 1.83 -16.85
N MET A 408 9.98 2.04 -17.52
CA MET A 408 8.71 2.35 -16.88
C MET A 408 8.07 1.11 -16.23
N THR A 409 8.03 -0.01 -16.96
CA THR A 409 7.35 -1.25 -16.56
C THR A 409 8.25 -2.21 -15.79
N GLY A 410 9.57 -2.16 -16.03
CA GLY A 410 10.51 -3.18 -15.59
C GLY A 410 10.49 -4.45 -16.45
N ASP A 411 9.75 -4.45 -17.57
CA ASP A 411 9.68 -5.56 -18.51
C ASP A 411 10.81 -5.46 -19.55
N PRO A 412 11.78 -6.39 -19.55
CA PRO A 412 12.87 -6.36 -20.52
C PRO A 412 12.44 -6.74 -21.96
N PHE A 413 11.27 -7.37 -22.11
CA PHE A 413 10.78 -7.94 -23.36
C PHE A 413 9.95 -6.95 -24.20
N VAL A 414 9.52 -5.83 -23.63
CA VAL A 414 8.77 -4.80 -24.37
C VAL A 414 9.63 -4.21 -25.49
N ASP A 415 9.11 -4.19 -26.73
CA ASP A 415 9.77 -3.47 -27.83
C ASP A 415 9.29 -2.02 -27.89
N ASP A 416 10.08 -1.13 -27.30
CA ASP A 416 9.84 0.31 -27.25
C ASP A 416 9.51 0.91 -28.62
N GLN A 417 10.21 0.54 -29.68
CA GLN A 417 10.02 1.18 -30.99
C GLN A 417 8.69 0.78 -31.60
N THR A 418 8.37 -0.52 -31.53
CA THR A 418 7.12 -1.06 -32.05
C THR A 418 5.92 -0.50 -31.29
N GLU A 419 5.96 -0.49 -29.96
CA GLU A 419 4.86 0.04 -29.13
C GLU A 419 4.67 1.54 -29.31
N ILE A 420 5.76 2.33 -29.33
CA ILE A 420 5.66 3.78 -29.57
C ILE A 420 5.07 4.06 -30.96
N SER A 421 5.51 3.34 -32.00
CA SER A 421 4.97 3.50 -33.36
C SER A 421 3.48 3.12 -33.42
N HIS A 422 3.07 2.09 -32.68
CA HIS A 422 1.68 1.67 -32.57
C HIS A 422 0.82 2.79 -31.96
N ILE A 423 1.23 3.34 -30.82
CA ILE A 423 0.51 4.40 -30.10
C ILE A 423 0.40 5.69 -30.93
N LEU A 424 1.46 6.05 -31.66
CA LEU A 424 1.43 7.22 -32.54
C LEU A 424 0.44 7.01 -33.71
N THR A 425 0.37 5.80 -34.24
CA THR A 425 -0.58 5.42 -35.30
C THR A 425 -2.01 5.48 -34.78
N GLU A 426 -2.29 4.94 -33.60
CA GLU A 426 -3.59 5.04 -32.95
C GLU A 426 -3.99 6.50 -32.66
N SER A 427 -3.05 7.31 -32.18
CA SER A 427 -3.29 8.73 -31.94
C SER A 427 -3.65 9.48 -33.22
N ALA A 428 -3.03 9.12 -34.36
CA ALA A 428 -3.39 9.67 -35.66
C ALA A 428 -4.81 9.25 -36.09
N ILE A 429 -5.21 8.00 -35.83
CA ILE A 429 -6.58 7.51 -36.12
C ILE A 429 -7.62 8.28 -35.30
N LEU A 430 -7.30 8.58 -34.03
CA LEU A 430 -8.18 9.35 -33.14
C LEU A 430 -8.20 10.86 -33.42
N ASN A 431 -7.41 11.35 -34.38
CA ASN A 431 -7.16 12.79 -34.59
C ASN A 431 -6.63 13.51 -33.34
N LEU A 432 -5.87 12.79 -32.52
CA LEU A 432 -5.24 13.28 -31.30
C LEU A 432 -3.71 13.15 -31.39
N SER A 433 -3.13 13.38 -32.57
CA SER A 433 -1.68 13.30 -32.77
C SER A 433 -0.94 14.28 -31.87
N PRO A 434 0.23 13.88 -31.31
CA PRO A 434 1.03 14.80 -30.51
C PRO A 434 1.60 15.91 -31.39
N ASP A 435 1.73 17.10 -30.80
CA ASP A 435 2.53 18.19 -31.38
C ASP A 435 3.88 18.19 -30.68
N PRO A 436 4.97 17.70 -31.31
CA PRO A 436 6.26 17.55 -30.65
C PRO A 436 6.88 18.87 -30.17
N LEU A 437 6.34 20.02 -30.62
CA LEU A 437 6.76 21.35 -30.14
C LEU A 437 5.96 21.81 -28.91
N LYS A 438 4.83 21.17 -28.59
CA LYS A 438 3.93 21.56 -27.49
C LYS A 438 3.79 20.49 -26.42
N THR A 439 3.76 19.22 -26.80
CA THR A 439 3.52 18.08 -25.90
C THR A 439 4.70 17.12 -25.91
N ALA A 440 5.02 16.57 -24.74
CA ALA A 440 6.02 15.52 -24.59
C ALA A 440 5.41 14.11 -24.70
N ASP A 441 4.07 14.02 -24.76
CA ASP A 441 3.33 12.77 -24.84
C ASP A 441 3.33 12.13 -26.23
N LEU A 442 2.77 10.93 -26.31
CA LEU A 442 2.59 10.16 -27.55
C LEU A 442 1.23 10.44 -28.22
N GLY A 443 0.56 11.54 -27.87
CA GLY A 443 -0.78 11.88 -28.34
C GLY A 443 -1.89 11.28 -27.49
N GLY A 444 -3.14 11.50 -27.89
CA GLY A 444 -4.30 11.14 -27.09
C GLY A 444 -4.49 9.63 -26.87
N ALA A 445 -3.98 8.77 -27.75
CA ALA A 445 -4.06 7.32 -27.55
C ALA A 445 -3.17 6.83 -26.41
N SER A 446 -2.16 7.60 -25.97
CA SER A 446 -1.32 7.24 -24.82
C SER A 446 -2.14 7.02 -23.55
N ARG A 447 -3.30 7.68 -23.45
CA ARG A 447 -4.21 7.60 -22.30
C ARG A 447 -4.93 6.25 -22.18
N PHE A 448 -4.95 5.47 -23.26
CA PHE A 448 -5.71 4.23 -23.39
C PHE A 448 -4.81 3.00 -23.53
N GLN A 449 -3.54 3.14 -23.16
CA GLN A 449 -2.56 2.05 -23.20
C GLN A 449 -2.48 1.35 -21.84
N PHE A 450 -2.49 0.04 -21.89
CA PHE A 450 -2.26 -0.82 -20.73
C PHE A 450 -0.88 -1.46 -20.83
N PHE A 451 -0.11 -1.42 -19.74
CA PHE A 451 1.17 -2.12 -19.64
C PHE A 451 1.20 -3.08 -18.45
N ASP A 452 1.67 -4.30 -18.67
CA ASP A 452 1.98 -5.23 -17.57
C ASP A 452 3.14 -4.66 -16.73
N SER A 453 3.07 -4.85 -15.42
CA SER A 453 4.13 -4.52 -14.47
C SER A 453 4.69 -5.84 -13.92
N PRO A 454 5.74 -6.42 -14.52
CA PRO A 454 6.30 -7.66 -14.06
C PRO A 454 6.78 -7.58 -12.60
N VAL A 455 6.53 -8.66 -11.88
CA VAL A 455 6.94 -8.85 -10.48
C VAL A 455 7.76 -10.13 -10.37
N VAL A 456 8.62 -10.20 -9.35
CA VAL A 456 9.41 -11.41 -9.09
C VAL A 456 8.48 -12.57 -8.73
N CYS A 457 8.59 -13.65 -9.50
CA CYS A 457 7.93 -14.91 -9.21
C CYS A 457 8.86 -15.81 -8.38
N LEU A 458 8.43 -16.13 -7.17
CA LEU A 458 9.07 -17.05 -6.23
C LEU A 458 8.51 -18.48 -6.29
N ALA A 459 7.43 -18.70 -7.04
CA ALA A 459 6.90 -20.05 -7.24
C ALA A 459 7.86 -20.82 -8.16
N GLY A 460 8.28 -22.02 -7.75
CA GLY A 460 9.21 -22.83 -8.53
C GLY A 460 8.67 -23.11 -9.95
N SER A 461 9.59 -23.26 -10.91
CA SER A 461 9.30 -23.49 -12.34
C SER A 461 8.42 -24.71 -12.65
N GLY A 462 8.12 -25.56 -11.66
CA GLY A 462 7.27 -26.73 -11.82
C GLY A 462 5.77 -26.45 -11.99
N ASP A 463 5.30 -25.24 -11.69
CA ASP A 463 3.89 -24.83 -11.79
C ASP A 463 3.62 -23.95 -13.02
N SER A 464 4.21 -24.31 -14.18
CA SER A 464 4.05 -23.58 -15.45
C SER A 464 2.58 -23.39 -15.87
N ASN A 465 1.69 -24.31 -15.47
CA ASN A 465 0.25 -24.24 -15.74
C ASN A 465 -0.49 -23.10 -14.99
N LEU A 466 0.09 -22.53 -13.92
CA LEU A 466 -0.52 -21.39 -13.20
C LEU A 466 -0.21 -20.03 -13.87
N SER A 467 0.73 -19.99 -14.81
CA SER A 467 1.25 -18.73 -15.38
C SER A 467 0.53 -18.26 -16.66
N GLU A 468 -0.03 -19.17 -17.46
CA GLU A 468 -0.57 -18.83 -18.79
C GLU A 468 -1.98 -18.21 -18.75
N ASN A 469 -2.76 -18.46 -17.70
CA ASN A 469 -4.16 -17.98 -17.63
C ASN A 469 -4.37 -16.73 -16.77
N ASN A 470 -3.36 -16.28 -16.02
CA ASN A 470 -3.51 -15.12 -15.13
C ASN A 470 -3.08 -13.83 -15.84
N THR A 471 -4.04 -13.18 -16.49
CA THR A 471 -3.86 -11.83 -17.02
C THR A 471 -3.67 -10.84 -15.87
N SER A 472 -2.69 -9.94 -15.96
CA SER A 472 -2.54 -8.84 -14.98
C SER A 472 -3.63 -7.79 -15.10
N LYS A 473 -4.26 -7.72 -16.28
CA LYS A 473 -5.26 -6.72 -16.63
C LYS A 473 -6.54 -6.84 -15.82
N PHE A 474 -7.05 -5.71 -15.35
CA PHE A 474 -8.30 -5.63 -14.59
C PHE A 474 -9.51 -5.45 -15.50
N GLY A 475 -10.44 -6.39 -15.46
CA GLY A 475 -11.72 -6.31 -16.16
C GLY A 475 -11.72 -6.90 -17.57
N SER A 476 -12.89 -6.90 -18.18
CA SER A 476 -13.09 -7.47 -19.52
C SER A 476 -12.78 -6.45 -20.61
N ARG A 477 -12.49 -6.93 -21.83
CA ARG A 477 -12.30 -6.06 -23.01
C ARG A 477 -13.49 -5.13 -23.27
N GLU A 478 -14.70 -5.57 -22.95
CA GLU A 478 -15.91 -4.78 -23.17
C GLU A 478 -16.00 -3.60 -22.20
N GLU A 479 -15.72 -3.82 -20.92
CA GLU A 479 -15.73 -2.75 -19.90
C GLU A 479 -14.68 -1.68 -20.22
N GLU A 480 -13.51 -2.09 -20.72
CA GLU A 480 -12.49 -1.16 -21.13
C GLU A 480 -12.86 -0.34 -22.35
N TYR A 481 -13.46 -0.98 -23.35
CA TYR A 481 -13.98 -0.27 -24.51
C TYR A 481 -14.99 0.80 -24.09
N GLN A 482 -15.90 0.49 -23.16
CA GLN A 482 -16.85 1.46 -22.62
C GLN A 482 -16.15 2.64 -21.94
N ARG A 483 -15.10 2.38 -21.15
CA ARG A 483 -14.30 3.43 -20.48
C ARG A 483 -13.54 4.30 -21.48
N ILE A 484 -12.89 3.69 -22.47
CA ILE A 484 -12.18 4.40 -23.54
C ILE A 484 -13.16 5.27 -24.32
N HIS A 485 -14.34 4.75 -24.66
CA HIS A 485 -15.37 5.49 -25.39
C HIS A 485 -15.89 6.69 -24.60
N GLN A 486 -16.17 6.51 -23.30
CA GLN A 486 -16.58 7.60 -22.41
C GLN A 486 -15.48 8.66 -22.31
N ALA A 487 -14.23 8.25 -22.11
CA ALA A 487 -13.07 9.12 -22.04
C ALA A 487 -12.87 9.93 -23.33
N TYR A 488 -12.98 9.26 -24.47
CA TYR A 488 -12.84 9.87 -25.78
C TYR A 488 -13.93 10.93 -26.03
N LYS A 489 -15.17 10.66 -25.63
CA LYS A 489 -16.26 11.65 -25.69
C LYS A 489 -15.95 12.88 -24.84
N SER A 490 -15.46 12.69 -23.61
CA SER A 490 -15.08 13.80 -22.71
C SER A 490 -13.92 14.64 -23.26
N LEU A 491 -12.93 13.99 -23.91
CA LEU A 491 -11.84 14.69 -24.59
C LEU A 491 -12.37 15.54 -25.75
N CYS A 492 -13.29 15.01 -26.56
CA CYS A 492 -13.90 15.73 -27.67
C CYS A 492 -14.74 16.94 -27.20
N SER A 493 -15.36 16.88 -26.01
CA SER A 493 -16.14 17.99 -25.46
C SER A 493 -15.30 19.09 -24.81
N GLY A 494 -13.99 18.90 -24.62
CA GLY A 494 -13.10 19.91 -24.04
C GLY A 494 -13.35 20.19 -22.55
N THR A 495 -14.00 19.27 -21.85
CA THR A 495 -14.24 19.37 -20.40
C THR A 495 -12.96 19.00 -19.65
N SER A 496 -12.26 20.01 -19.14
CA SER A 496 -11.07 19.81 -18.30
C SER A 496 -11.49 19.45 -16.88
N ASP A 497 -11.36 18.17 -16.53
CA ASP A 497 -11.63 17.66 -15.19
C ASP A 497 -10.33 17.64 -14.35
N VAL A 498 -10.41 18.06 -13.09
CA VAL A 498 -9.29 17.98 -12.12
C VAL A 498 -8.79 16.54 -11.99
N LEU A 499 -9.67 15.55 -12.18
CA LEU A 499 -9.34 14.13 -12.14
C LEU A 499 -8.35 13.69 -13.23
N HIS A 500 -8.19 14.48 -14.29
CA HIS A 500 -7.32 14.16 -15.42
C HIS A 500 -5.84 13.98 -15.02
N ASN A 501 -5.39 14.71 -14.00
CA ASN A 501 -3.99 14.70 -13.56
C ASN A 501 -3.78 13.81 -12.33
N THR A 502 -4.70 12.87 -12.09
CA THR A 502 -4.64 11.95 -10.96
C THR A 502 -4.72 10.50 -11.45
N ILE A 503 -3.80 9.68 -10.96
CA ILE A 503 -3.80 8.23 -11.07
C ILE A 503 -4.16 7.67 -9.70
N LEU A 504 -5.03 6.67 -9.65
CA LEU A 504 -5.36 5.90 -8.46
C LEU A 504 -4.45 4.67 -8.43
N ALA A 505 -3.57 4.60 -7.43
CA ALA A 505 -2.82 3.40 -7.11
C ALA A 505 -3.69 2.54 -6.19
N ILE A 506 -4.05 1.34 -6.65
CA ILE A 506 -4.93 0.43 -5.91
C ILE A 506 -4.23 -0.87 -5.56
N SER A 507 -4.75 -1.56 -4.55
CA SER A 507 -4.40 -2.95 -4.26
C SER A 507 -5.63 -3.84 -4.23
N THR A 508 -5.43 -5.10 -4.58
CA THR A 508 -6.42 -6.17 -4.36
C THR A 508 -5.92 -7.16 -3.32
N ASP A 509 -6.58 -8.30 -3.26
CA ASP A 509 -6.15 -9.48 -2.54
C ASP A 509 -4.72 -9.95 -2.88
N SER A 510 -4.23 -9.67 -4.10
CA SER A 510 -2.97 -10.21 -4.61
C SER A 510 -2.27 -9.36 -5.67
N ARG A 511 -2.96 -8.39 -6.29
CA ARG A 511 -2.45 -7.56 -7.39
C ARG A 511 -2.41 -6.09 -7.00
N LEU A 512 -1.65 -5.31 -7.75
CA LEU A 512 -1.62 -3.85 -7.70
C LEU A 512 -2.00 -3.30 -9.07
N GLY A 513 -2.63 -2.12 -9.08
CA GLY A 513 -3.07 -1.49 -10.31
C GLY A 513 -2.95 0.03 -10.27
N LEU A 514 -2.81 0.63 -11.44
CA LEU A 514 -2.84 2.06 -11.68
C LEU A 514 -4.04 2.37 -12.59
N PHE A 515 -4.95 3.20 -12.09
CA PHE A 515 -6.17 3.58 -12.79
C PHE A 515 -6.21 5.08 -12.98
N ARG A 516 -6.62 5.57 -14.14
CA ARG A 516 -6.87 7.00 -14.27
C ARG A 516 -8.11 7.38 -13.45
N ALA A 517 -8.03 8.44 -12.66
CA ALA A 517 -9.15 8.85 -11.80
C ALA A 517 -10.37 9.34 -12.60
N ASP A 518 -10.15 9.94 -13.78
CA ASP A 518 -11.17 10.51 -14.66
C ASP A 518 -12.01 9.48 -15.43
N THR A 519 -11.54 8.24 -15.52
CA THR A 519 -12.14 7.23 -16.44
C THR A 519 -12.15 5.83 -15.86
N LEU A 520 -11.42 5.59 -14.76
CA LEU A 520 -11.12 4.28 -14.22
C LEU A 520 -10.52 3.32 -15.28
N PHE A 521 -9.84 3.86 -16.29
CA PHE A 521 -9.07 3.06 -17.23
C PHE A 521 -7.79 2.58 -16.55
N CYS A 522 -7.52 1.28 -16.60
CA CYS A 522 -6.32 0.68 -16.00
C CYS A 522 -5.12 0.90 -16.93
N THR A 523 -4.17 1.74 -16.52
CA THR A 523 -2.96 2.02 -17.31
C THR A 523 -1.87 0.98 -17.08
N SER A 524 -1.82 0.41 -15.88
CA SER A 524 -0.84 -0.63 -15.57
C SER A 524 -1.29 -1.49 -14.41
N ALA A 525 -0.92 -2.76 -14.41
CA ALA A 525 -1.24 -3.69 -13.34
C ALA A 525 -0.16 -4.76 -13.19
N THR A 526 -0.05 -5.32 -12.00
CA THR A 526 0.77 -6.50 -11.75
C THR A 526 -0.07 -7.77 -11.86
N ARG A 527 0.61 -8.91 -12.02
CA ARG A 527 0.07 -10.20 -11.60
C ARG A 527 0.11 -10.33 -10.07
N ASN A 528 -0.01 -11.54 -9.54
CA ASN A 528 0.14 -11.81 -8.12
C ASN A 528 1.50 -11.30 -7.63
N VAL A 529 1.50 -10.24 -6.81
CA VAL A 529 2.71 -9.57 -6.31
C VAL A 529 3.49 -10.46 -5.35
N PHE A 530 2.77 -11.23 -4.54
CA PHE A 530 3.35 -12.14 -3.55
C PHE A 530 3.06 -13.58 -3.98
N THR A 531 4.03 -14.22 -4.62
CA THR A 531 3.93 -15.64 -5.04
C THR A 531 4.73 -16.58 -4.14
N LEU A 532 5.21 -16.10 -2.99
CA LEU A 532 5.90 -16.93 -2.02
C LEU A 532 4.94 -18.02 -1.55
N ASN A 533 5.32 -19.30 -1.69
CA ASN A 533 4.50 -20.41 -1.23
C ASN A 533 4.55 -20.48 0.30
N ILE A 534 3.57 -19.81 0.90
CA ILE A 534 3.39 -19.75 2.33
C ILE A 534 2.40 -20.86 2.71
N PRO A 535 2.72 -21.76 3.66
CA PRO A 535 1.80 -22.78 4.13
C PRO A 535 0.46 -22.17 4.57
N GLU A 536 -0.61 -22.53 3.87
CA GLU A 536 -1.96 -22.09 4.21
C GLU A 536 -2.48 -22.88 5.42
N ASN A 537 -2.85 -22.16 6.47
CA ASN A 537 -3.64 -22.67 7.58
C ASN A 537 -4.86 -21.76 7.76
N GLU A 538 -5.77 -22.11 8.68
CA GLU A 538 -6.99 -21.32 8.89
C GLU A 538 -6.72 -19.86 9.25
N GLU A 539 -5.57 -19.55 9.87
CA GLU A 539 -5.18 -18.18 10.23
C GLU A 539 -4.51 -17.43 9.06
N THR A 540 -3.74 -18.10 8.20
CA THR A 540 -2.98 -17.44 7.13
C THR A 540 -3.81 -17.24 5.87
N ARG A 541 -4.91 -18.00 5.70
CA ARG A 541 -5.83 -17.91 4.55
C ARG A 541 -6.35 -16.49 4.31
N TRP A 542 -6.66 -15.77 5.38
CA TRP A 542 -7.23 -14.42 5.31
C TRP A 542 -6.17 -13.32 5.31
N CYS A 543 -4.91 -13.66 5.58
CA CYS A 543 -3.79 -12.72 5.59
C CYS A 543 -3.26 -12.37 4.20
N LYS A 544 -3.69 -13.07 3.14
CA LYS A 544 -3.19 -12.90 1.77
C LYS A 544 -3.42 -11.48 1.22
N ARG A 545 -4.46 -10.81 1.73
CA ARG A 545 -4.91 -9.48 1.30
C ARG A 545 -3.85 -8.40 1.46
N ILE A 546 -3.77 -7.49 0.50
CA ILE A 546 -2.89 -6.32 0.53
C ILE A 546 -3.67 -5.13 1.10
N LEU A 547 -3.83 -5.10 2.43
CA LEU A 547 -4.67 -4.14 3.16
C LEU A 547 -3.94 -2.88 3.62
N ILE A 548 -2.61 -2.88 3.51
CA ILE A 548 -1.77 -1.81 4.03
C ILE A 548 -0.96 -1.27 2.86
N THR A 549 -1.27 -0.05 2.44
CA THR A 549 -0.55 0.63 1.38
C THR A 549 -0.20 2.07 1.73
N HIS A 550 0.86 2.59 1.14
CA HIS A 550 1.33 3.94 1.37
C HIS A 550 2.01 4.51 0.13
N VAL A 551 1.77 5.78 -0.19
CA VAL A 551 2.46 6.49 -1.28
C VAL A 551 3.44 7.48 -0.65
N VAL A 552 4.72 7.33 -0.96
CA VAL A 552 5.74 8.34 -0.62
C VAL A 552 5.94 9.21 -1.84
N LYS A 553 5.24 10.35 -1.87
CA LYS A 553 5.13 11.24 -3.03
C LYS A 553 6.49 11.77 -3.46
N GLU A 554 7.35 12.10 -2.50
CA GLU A 554 8.66 12.70 -2.71
C GLU A 554 9.64 11.68 -3.33
N LEU A 555 9.51 10.40 -2.96
CA LEU A 555 10.31 9.31 -3.54
C LEU A 555 9.66 8.69 -4.78
N LEU A 556 8.45 9.11 -5.15
CA LEU A 556 7.72 8.63 -6.34
C LEU A 556 7.50 7.11 -6.26
N CYS A 557 7.08 6.61 -5.09
CA CYS A 557 6.89 5.17 -4.89
C CYS A 557 5.60 4.81 -4.15
N PHE A 558 5.10 3.62 -4.46
CA PHE A 558 3.95 2.99 -3.85
C PHE A 558 4.39 1.74 -3.09
N ILE A 559 4.13 1.72 -1.79
CA ILE A 559 4.46 0.64 -0.88
C ILE A 559 3.20 -0.18 -0.64
N ALA A 560 3.29 -1.48 -0.85
CA ALA A 560 2.20 -2.43 -0.61
C ALA A 560 2.66 -3.52 0.34
N VAL A 561 1.81 -3.84 1.31
CA VAL A 561 2.11 -4.76 2.41
C VAL A 561 1.00 -5.80 2.52
N SER A 562 1.40 -7.07 2.51
CA SER A 562 0.54 -8.20 2.86
C SER A 562 0.66 -8.52 4.34
N GLN A 563 -0.46 -8.85 4.97
CA GLN A 563 -0.47 -9.31 6.36
C GLN A 563 0.21 -10.68 6.54
N GLN A 564 0.57 -11.37 5.45
CA GLN A 564 1.42 -12.56 5.49
C GLN A 564 2.90 -12.28 5.80
N GLY A 565 3.30 -11.02 5.92
CA GLY A 565 4.67 -10.66 6.31
C GLY A 565 5.56 -10.18 5.18
N LEU A 566 4.97 -9.82 4.03
CA LEU A 566 5.70 -9.35 2.85
C LEU A 566 5.33 -7.90 2.51
N VAL A 567 6.31 -7.19 2.00
CA VAL A 567 6.27 -5.79 1.59
C VAL A 567 6.92 -5.68 0.21
N THR A 568 6.28 -4.93 -0.67
CA THR A 568 6.88 -4.53 -1.94
C THR A 568 6.93 -3.01 -2.06
N ILE A 569 7.97 -2.51 -2.73
CA ILE A 569 8.06 -1.11 -3.16
C ILE A 569 8.02 -1.09 -4.68
N MET A 570 7.00 -0.41 -5.21
CA MET A 570 6.82 -0.16 -6.63
C MET A 570 7.24 1.29 -6.93
N ARG A 571 8.18 1.51 -7.85
CA ARG A 571 8.51 2.86 -8.33
C ARG A 571 7.44 3.28 -9.34
N LEU A 572 6.85 4.46 -9.12
CA LEU A 572 5.87 5.06 -10.02
C LEU A 572 6.62 5.79 -11.14
N CYS A 573 6.39 5.40 -12.39
CA CYS A 573 7.16 5.87 -13.54
C CYS A 573 6.25 6.41 -14.66
N GLU A 574 6.74 7.41 -15.37
CA GLU A 574 6.10 7.98 -16.55
C GLU A 574 7.07 7.96 -17.74
N HIS A 575 6.59 7.50 -18.88
CA HIS A 575 7.27 7.64 -20.16
C HIS A 575 6.36 8.30 -21.19
N ARG A 576 6.62 9.57 -21.51
CA ARG A 576 5.89 10.30 -22.57
C ARG A 576 4.37 10.24 -22.41
N GLY A 577 3.87 10.56 -21.20
CA GLY A 577 2.43 10.54 -20.88
C GLY A 577 1.82 9.15 -20.67
N LEU A 578 2.63 8.09 -20.70
CA LEU A 578 2.24 6.74 -20.28
C LEU A 578 2.62 6.55 -18.82
N PHE A 579 1.74 5.93 -18.03
CA PHE A 579 1.93 5.74 -16.59
C PHE A 579 2.01 4.25 -16.26
N GLY A 580 3.11 3.87 -15.61
CA GLY A 580 3.37 2.51 -15.17
C GLY A 580 4.03 2.48 -13.81
N MET A 581 4.32 1.27 -13.36
CA MET A 581 5.11 1.05 -12.17
C MET A 581 6.03 -0.15 -12.37
N ARG A 582 7.14 -0.19 -11.63
CA ARG A 582 8.07 -1.31 -11.64
C ARG A 582 8.42 -1.72 -10.23
N GLN A 583 8.57 -3.02 -10.00
CA GLN A 583 8.97 -3.53 -8.70
C GLN A 583 10.46 -3.24 -8.46
N GLU A 584 10.78 -2.55 -7.36
CA GLU A 584 12.16 -2.31 -6.94
C GLU A 584 12.55 -3.18 -5.75
N TYR A 585 11.64 -3.42 -4.81
CA TYR A 585 11.93 -4.22 -3.63
C TYR A 585 10.84 -5.22 -3.28
N LEU A 586 11.26 -6.35 -2.72
CA LEU A 586 10.43 -7.37 -2.08
C LEU A 586 11.14 -7.86 -0.81
N PHE A 587 10.55 -7.61 0.35
CA PHE A 587 11.15 -7.78 1.68
C PHE A 587 10.06 -7.79 2.75
N PRO A 588 10.34 -8.02 4.05
CA PRO A 588 11.48 -8.74 4.59
C PRO A 588 11.43 -10.22 4.22
N ASN A 589 12.35 -11.02 4.76
CA ASN A 589 12.31 -12.46 4.58
C ASN A 589 11.30 -13.10 5.54
N ALA A 590 10.04 -13.17 5.11
CA ALA A 590 8.93 -13.70 5.89
C ALA A 590 9.20 -15.14 6.40
N LEU A 591 9.89 -15.98 5.63
CA LEU A 591 10.22 -17.35 6.03
C LEU A 591 11.18 -17.37 7.21
N SER A 592 12.25 -16.59 7.16
CA SER A 592 13.23 -16.48 8.25
C SER A 592 12.66 -15.83 9.53
N LEU A 593 11.59 -15.06 9.39
CA LEU A 593 10.91 -14.39 10.51
C LEU A 593 9.83 -15.25 11.17
N SER A 594 9.49 -16.40 10.57
CA SER A 594 8.52 -17.34 11.12
C SER A 594 8.96 -17.81 12.52
N ILE A 595 8.00 -17.86 13.47
CA ILE A 595 8.30 -18.21 14.87
C ILE A 595 8.32 -19.75 15.06
N ALA A 596 7.60 -20.47 14.20
CA ALA A 596 7.53 -21.92 14.14
C ALA A 596 7.13 -22.36 12.72
N GLU A 597 7.21 -23.66 12.42
CA GLU A 597 6.88 -24.25 11.10
C GLU A 597 5.47 -23.89 10.60
N SER A 598 4.56 -23.42 11.47
CA SER A 598 3.18 -23.07 11.14
C SER A 598 2.75 -21.63 11.49
N ASN A 599 3.58 -20.83 12.19
CA ASN A 599 3.17 -19.52 12.70
C ASN A 599 4.00 -18.38 12.12
N LEU A 600 3.49 -17.76 11.06
CA LEU A 600 4.05 -16.56 10.48
C LEU A 600 3.71 -15.35 11.33
N ARG A 601 4.65 -14.41 11.40
CA ARG A 601 4.39 -13.11 11.99
C ARG A 601 3.59 -12.29 10.99
N SER A 602 2.42 -11.82 11.41
CA SER A 602 1.59 -10.96 10.57
C SER A 602 1.97 -9.51 10.77
N ILE A 603 2.06 -8.76 9.66
CA ILE A 603 2.22 -7.30 9.71
C ILE A 603 0.87 -6.68 10.02
N THR A 604 0.82 -5.81 11.02
CA THR A 604 -0.39 -5.10 11.47
C THR A 604 -0.36 -3.62 11.13
N GLY A 605 0.83 -3.06 10.89
CA GLY A 605 0.95 -1.66 10.50
C GLY A 605 2.22 -1.34 9.73
N LEU A 606 2.10 -0.29 8.90
CA LEU A 606 3.20 0.38 8.23
C LEU A 606 3.15 1.85 8.62
N ALA A 607 4.22 2.31 9.26
CA ALA A 607 4.44 3.72 9.55
C ALA A 607 5.61 4.24 8.72
N VAL A 608 5.45 5.42 8.13
CA VAL A 608 6.47 6.08 7.31
C VAL A 608 6.81 7.43 7.93
N ARG A 609 8.10 7.69 8.14
CA ARG A 609 8.61 8.93 8.73
C ARG A 609 9.50 9.65 7.75
N ASN A 610 9.23 10.93 7.53
CA ASN A 610 10.13 11.79 6.79
C ASN A 610 11.23 12.33 7.73
N LEU A 611 12.49 12.06 7.40
CA LEU A 611 13.68 12.61 8.08
C LEU A 611 14.60 13.34 7.09
N SER A 612 14.03 13.81 5.99
CA SER A 612 14.73 14.65 5.01
C SER A 612 15.09 15.98 5.67
N ILE A 613 16.37 16.37 5.58
CA ILE A 613 16.85 17.65 6.10
C ILE A 613 16.58 18.75 5.07
N GLU A 614 16.69 18.41 3.79
CA GLU A 614 16.52 19.28 2.63
C GLU A 614 15.79 18.50 1.52
N ASP A 615 15.15 19.23 0.60
CA ASP A 615 14.40 18.65 -0.52
C ASP A 615 15.29 17.83 -1.49
N GLU A 616 16.60 18.01 -1.41
CA GLU A 616 17.59 17.32 -2.24
C GLU A 616 17.99 15.96 -1.66
N ASN A 617 17.95 15.80 -0.33
CA ASN A 617 18.36 14.58 0.36
C ASN A 617 17.16 13.91 1.02
N LEU A 618 16.30 13.36 0.16
CA LEU A 618 15.08 12.69 0.57
C LEU A 618 15.42 11.40 1.33
N ARG A 619 15.03 11.37 2.61
CA ARG A 619 15.33 10.29 3.54
C ARG A 619 14.08 9.92 4.33
N PHE A 620 13.59 8.72 4.10
CA PHE A 620 12.39 8.20 4.75
C PHE A 620 12.73 6.96 5.57
N PHE A 621 12.05 6.79 6.70
CA PHE A 621 12.13 5.59 7.50
C PHE A 621 10.82 4.82 7.43
N LEU A 622 10.91 3.53 7.14
CA LEU A 622 9.79 2.60 7.11
C LEU A 622 9.85 1.75 8.38
N TYR A 623 8.75 1.74 9.13
CA TYR A 623 8.59 0.92 10.33
C TYR A 623 7.52 -0.13 10.05
N ILE A 624 7.97 -1.37 9.82
CA ILE A 624 7.09 -2.52 9.60
C ILE A 624 6.78 -3.14 10.96
N ILE A 625 5.52 -3.08 11.37
CA ILE A 625 5.10 -3.45 12.72
C ILE A 625 4.35 -4.78 12.66
N TYR A 626 4.83 -5.76 13.40
CA TYR A 626 4.24 -7.08 13.51
C TYR A 626 3.28 -7.18 14.69
N SER A 627 2.37 -8.16 14.61
CA SER A 627 1.35 -8.42 15.63
C SER A 627 1.90 -8.81 17.00
N ASP A 628 3.17 -9.21 17.10
CA ASP A 628 3.84 -9.54 18.35
C ASP A 628 4.69 -8.38 18.91
N GLY A 629 4.66 -7.24 18.24
CA GLY A 629 5.40 -6.03 18.58
C GLY A 629 6.80 -5.95 17.98
N LEU A 630 7.28 -6.94 17.23
CA LEU A 630 8.51 -6.78 16.44
C LEU A 630 8.33 -5.63 15.43
N VAL A 631 9.31 -4.73 15.37
CA VAL A 631 9.39 -3.66 14.39
C VAL A 631 10.69 -3.81 13.62
N LEU A 632 10.57 -3.92 12.30
CA LEU A 632 11.72 -3.83 11.40
C LEU A 632 11.80 -2.41 10.85
N THR A 633 12.97 -1.80 10.98
CA THR A 633 13.24 -0.43 10.55
C THR A 633 14.10 -0.43 9.31
N TYR A 634 13.62 0.24 8.27
CA TYR A 634 14.36 0.45 7.02
C TYR A 634 14.48 1.94 6.73
N GLU A 635 15.60 2.33 6.15
CA GLU A 635 15.81 3.65 5.57
C GLU A 635 15.65 3.53 4.05
N LEU A 636 14.82 4.41 3.47
CA LEU A 636 14.57 4.52 2.05
C LEU A 636 15.02 5.90 1.57
N LYS A 637 15.85 5.94 0.53
CA LYS A 637 16.41 7.16 -0.06
C LYS A 637 16.27 7.15 -1.58
N ASP A 638 16.19 8.34 -2.19
CA ASP A 638 16.33 8.46 -3.64
C ASP A 638 17.83 8.43 -3.98
N HIS A 639 18.24 7.56 -4.90
CA HIS A 639 19.59 7.62 -5.46
C HIS A 639 19.66 8.76 -6.47
N ARG A 640 19.58 10.00 -6.00
CA ARG A 640 20.00 11.13 -6.81
C ARG A 640 21.51 11.12 -6.74
N ASP A 641 22.12 10.58 -7.78
CA ASP A 641 23.51 10.80 -8.09
C ASP A 641 23.81 12.29 -7.87
N SER A 642 24.64 12.58 -6.87
CA SER A 642 25.22 13.89 -6.60
C SER A 642 26.23 14.26 -7.72
N VAL A 643 25.82 14.08 -8.98
CA VAL A 643 26.64 14.26 -10.19
C VAL A 643 26.64 15.73 -10.65
N LEU A 644 26.12 16.65 -9.83
CA LEU A 644 26.18 18.09 -10.10
C LEU A 644 27.38 18.83 -9.48
N ASP A 645 28.43 18.14 -9.03
CA ASP A 645 29.71 18.76 -8.62
C ASP A 645 30.89 18.33 -9.52
N ILE A 646 30.64 18.17 -10.82
CA ILE A 646 31.73 18.27 -11.81
C ILE A 646 31.44 19.53 -12.63
N ASP A 647 31.97 20.66 -12.15
CA ASP A 647 32.12 21.88 -12.93
C ASP A 647 32.74 21.54 -14.29
N PHE A 648 31.97 21.69 -15.36
CA PHE A 648 32.43 21.64 -16.75
C PHE A 648 32.90 23.01 -17.23
#